data_AF-A0A975A5R7-F1
#
_entry.id   AF-A0A975A5R7-F1
#
_cell.length_a   1.000
_cell.length_b   1.000
_cell.length_c   1.000
_cell.angle_alpha   90.00
_cell.angle_beta   90.00
_cell.angle_gamma   90.00
#
_symmetry.space_group_name_H-M   'P 1'
#
loop_
_entity.id
_entity.type
_entity.pdbx_description
1 polymer ?
#
loop_
_entity_poly.entity_id
_entity_poly.type
_entity_poly.pdbx_seq_one_letter_code
_entity_poly.pdbx_strand_id
1 'polypeptide(L)'
;MSGFLSGTTAPARTSSARSPRSPRSLRRLCVGGLALATALLVAPAATDGPATARAAEPAATPVAARALDTAQTTPATSFRVGNFNVLGADHTAPGGKRKGWESGVVRMDRVVGLLQENLLDVVGFQEFQPPQALRFQELMGTSWQTYPGIDNPAGPSVNSIGWRTDVWTLLEARTIPIPYFDGVPSRMPAVLLQNIDTGRRVWFFNTHNPADTRGPAQAWRNTGFAMEVALANELRAAYPDAPFISLGDKNERGSDYYCAVAPGADMWSASGGYVDGSTCQPPSGGAIDWIMGTKDVFFNSYTRVWNDYVSRTSDHPLYYANAVVPASAPVGVDHVVVVAVPGLTSNAVRGTSAPGEASRMATNGASTTNARTATENTGPDANLMSLLSGRRVFPKAGGHGVGATKKLPSTVHDSAGQYVSSVFDLAHNNSARTMFASSRQETGLVLRSWNRKTGGKDPYGVDDGPAKIDRFKIMRDDSRSVGWWRDTIARKPAQLSVIELSGVLDAGLDGGFRGKDYEKAVRKAFQRVASIRRSIAKSPTMGGTTLLVVTGTGGAQKARGSSRTWAQSYRVPMWVTGPGVPAGSDLYGLNPSATSPGKQQVGYSGAQPIRVGDLTNLVTRALGVPPVPGSTMNTEQRFQAFDPLLVPGS
;
A
#
# COMPACT_ATOMS: atom_id res chain seq x y z
N MET A 1 -26.95 57.54 -10.79
CA MET A 1 -26.18 58.49 -11.61
C MET A 1 -25.42 57.70 -12.66
N SER A 2 -25.83 57.90 -13.93
CA SER A 2 -25.10 57.74 -15.21
C SER A 2 -24.34 56.41 -15.46
N GLY A 3 -24.57 55.60 -16.51
CA GLY A 3 -25.21 55.80 -17.82
C GLY A 3 -24.20 55.52 -18.97
N PHE A 4 -24.67 54.90 -20.06
CA PHE A 4 -24.03 54.49 -21.36
C PHE A 4 -23.55 53.02 -21.46
N LEU A 5 -24.16 52.07 -22.22
CA LEU A 5 -24.53 51.95 -23.68
C LEU A 5 -23.30 52.12 -24.60
N SER A 6 -23.00 51.32 -25.63
CA SER A 6 -23.69 50.35 -26.49
C SER A 6 -22.63 49.63 -27.36
N GLY A 7 -22.96 48.53 -28.08
CA GLY A 7 -22.32 48.26 -29.38
C GLY A 7 -22.02 46.80 -29.76
N THR A 8 -22.98 46.19 -30.44
CA THR A 8 -22.98 44.93 -31.23
C THR A 8 -21.91 44.84 -32.33
N THR A 9 -21.52 43.62 -32.72
CA THR A 9 -21.53 43.14 -34.13
C THR A 9 -21.26 41.63 -34.25
N ALA A 10 -22.10 40.97 -35.04
CA ALA A 10 -21.90 39.64 -35.63
C ALA A 10 -21.76 39.81 -37.15
N PRO A 11 -21.19 38.83 -37.86
CA PRO A 11 -21.87 38.26 -39.03
C PRO A 11 -21.76 36.71 -39.03
N ALA A 12 -22.84 35.95 -39.25
CA ALA A 12 -23.52 35.61 -40.51
C ALA A 12 -22.83 34.50 -41.34
N ARG A 13 -23.57 33.39 -41.51
CA ARG A 13 -23.32 32.21 -42.36
C ARG A 13 -23.66 32.49 -43.84
N THR A 14 -23.03 31.75 -44.75
CA THR A 14 -23.60 31.10 -45.99
C THR A 14 -22.41 30.47 -46.76
N SER A 15 -22.29 29.16 -46.98
CA SER A 15 -23.02 28.16 -47.82
C SER A 15 -22.31 27.85 -49.15
N SER A 16 -21.99 26.57 -49.38
CA SER A 16 -22.08 25.77 -50.64
C SER A 16 -20.98 24.68 -50.64
N ALA A 17 -21.31 23.40 -50.49
CA ALA A 17 -21.87 22.44 -51.45
C ALA A 17 -20.82 21.76 -52.35
N ARG A 18 -20.55 20.47 -52.10
CA ARG A 18 -20.66 19.33 -53.05
C ARG A 18 -19.79 18.13 -52.62
N SER A 19 -20.45 17.03 -52.28
CA SER A 19 -20.05 15.66 -52.62
C SER A 19 -20.14 15.46 -54.16
N PRO A 20 -19.61 14.39 -54.81
CA PRO A 20 -19.53 13.01 -54.30
C PRO A 20 -18.36 12.12 -54.82
N ARG A 21 -18.41 10.85 -54.40
CA ARG A 21 -18.01 9.60 -55.10
C ARG A 21 -16.78 8.85 -54.55
N SER A 22 -17.09 7.67 -54.02
CA SER A 22 -16.24 6.46 -54.05
C SER A 22 -16.15 5.92 -55.50
N PRO A 23 -15.22 4.98 -55.81
CA PRO A 23 -15.55 3.58 -55.56
C PRO A 23 -14.38 2.66 -55.15
N ARG A 24 -14.83 1.52 -54.62
CA ARG A 24 -14.23 0.20 -54.38
C ARG A 24 -13.09 -0.26 -55.30
N SER A 25 -12.22 -1.10 -54.75
CA SER A 25 -11.82 -2.47 -55.20
C SER A 25 -10.38 -2.77 -54.70
N LEU A 26 -9.86 -3.99 -54.49
CA LEU A 26 -10.27 -5.36 -54.83
C LEU A 26 -9.46 -6.34 -53.95
N ARG A 27 -10.06 -7.50 -53.66
CA ARG A 27 -9.43 -8.71 -53.12
C ARG A 27 -8.24 -9.18 -53.97
N ARG A 28 -7.26 -9.83 -53.33
CA ARG A 28 -6.56 -10.99 -53.92
C ARG A 28 -6.48 -12.14 -52.91
N LEU A 29 -7.22 -13.20 -53.24
CA LEU A 29 -6.90 -14.57 -52.87
C LEU A 29 -5.71 -15.03 -53.73
N CYS A 30 -4.82 -15.83 -53.15
CA CYS A 30 -4.11 -16.88 -53.88
C CYS A 30 -4.29 -18.19 -53.11
N VAL A 31 -4.92 -19.16 -53.78
CA VAL A 31 -4.98 -20.58 -53.44
C VAL A 31 -4.49 -21.33 -54.67
N GLY A 32 -3.73 -22.42 -54.45
CA GLY A 32 -3.43 -23.46 -55.43
C GLY A 32 -1.93 -23.76 -55.48
N GLY A 33 -1.45 -24.99 -55.31
CA GLY A 33 -2.11 -26.29 -55.10
C GLY A 33 -1.13 -27.43 -55.40
N LEU A 34 -1.47 -28.63 -54.88
CA LEU A 34 -1.06 -29.99 -55.30
C LEU A 34 0.44 -30.39 -55.25
N ALA A 35 0.86 -31.64 -55.08
CA ALA A 35 0.28 -32.93 -54.67
C ALA A 35 1.45 -33.96 -54.55
N LEU A 36 1.15 -35.11 -53.94
CA LEU A 36 1.96 -36.29 -53.60
C LEU A 36 2.87 -36.92 -54.67
N ALA A 37 3.93 -37.61 -54.22
CA ALA A 37 4.21 -39.06 -54.46
C ALA A 37 5.53 -39.49 -53.74
N THR A 38 5.55 -40.38 -52.72
CA THR A 38 5.81 -41.87 -52.73
C THR A 38 6.97 -42.32 -53.62
N ALA A 39 7.89 -43.24 -53.28
CA ALA A 39 8.18 -44.19 -52.19
C ALA A 39 9.66 -44.69 -52.40
N LEU A 40 10.40 -45.37 -51.52
CA LEU A 40 10.35 -46.79 -51.12
C LEU A 40 11.59 -47.14 -50.25
N LEU A 41 11.37 -47.99 -49.23
CA LEU A 41 12.21 -49.09 -48.64
C LEU A 41 13.65 -48.77 -48.16
N VAL A 42 14.14 -49.24 -47.00
CA VAL A 42 14.19 -50.63 -46.50
C VAL A 42 14.34 -50.61 -44.96
N ALA A 43 13.64 -51.50 -44.26
CA ALA A 43 13.99 -51.95 -42.91
C ALA A 43 14.39 -53.43 -42.96
N PRO A 44 15.18 -53.91 -41.99
CA PRO A 44 14.81 -55.18 -41.39
C PRO A 44 14.89 -55.20 -39.85
N ALA A 45 13.94 -55.98 -39.33
CA ALA A 45 14.00 -56.89 -38.18
C ALA A 45 14.19 -56.35 -36.75
N ALA A 46 13.21 -56.73 -35.94
CA ALA A 46 13.04 -56.48 -34.51
C ALA A 46 13.76 -57.52 -33.63
N THR A 47 14.00 -57.17 -32.37
CA THR A 47 13.79 -58.05 -31.19
C THR A 47 13.59 -57.23 -29.91
N ASP A 48 12.46 -57.52 -29.25
CA ASP A 48 12.24 -57.64 -27.80
C ASP A 48 12.20 -56.42 -26.84
N GLY A 49 11.02 -56.18 -26.25
CA GLY A 49 10.88 -55.50 -24.94
C GLY A 49 9.45 -54.98 -24.63
N PRO A 50 8.89 -55.14 -23.41
CA PRO A 50 7.46 -55.40 -23.21
C PRO A 50 6.57 -54.20 -22.79
N ALA A 51 5.25 -54.43 -22.92
CA ALA A 51 4.13 -53.93 -22.13
C ALA A 51 3.90 -52.39 -22.02
N THR A 52 2.92 -51.92 -22.79
CA THR A 52 2.28 -50.61 -22.61
C THR A 52 1.51 -50.55 -21.29
N ALA A 53 2.09 -49.89 -20.28
CA ALA A 53 1.32 -49.32 -19.18
C ALA A 53 0.58 -48.09 -19.69
N ARG A 54 -0.75 -48.17 -19.72
CA ARG A 54 -1.65 -47.05 -20.00
C ARG A 54 -1.44 -46.01 -18.90
N ALA A 55 -0.83 -44.88 -19.23
CA ALA A 55 -0.68 -43.76 -18.29
C ALA A 55 -2.07 -43.32 -17.84
N ALA A 56 -2.40 -43.57 -16.57
CA ALA A 56 -3.54 -42.98 -15.90
C ALA A 56 -3.30 -41.47 -15.79
N GLU A 57 -4.29 -40.66 -16.16
CA GLU A 57 -4.29 -39.23 -15.88
C GLU A 57 -4.02 -38.98 -14.39
N PRO A 58 -3.15 -38.03 -14.03
CA PRO A 58 -2.95 -37.69 -12.63
C PRO A 58 -4.25 -37.04 -12.10
N ALA A 59 -4.92 -37.74 -11.20
CA ALA A 59 -6.02 -37.18 -10.43
C ALA A 59 -5.52 -35.92 -9.71
N ALA A 60 -6.23 -34.81 -9.91
CA ALA A 60 -5.93 -33.53 -9.28
C ALA A 60 -5.90 -33.68 -7.75
N THR A 61 -4.71 -33.48 -7.18
CA THR A 61 -4.50 -33.42 -5.74
C THR A 61 -5.35 -32.28 -5.15
N PRO A 62 -6.00 -32.45 -3.98
CA PRO A 62 -6.79 -31.38 -3.38
C PRO A 62 -5.92 -30.15 -3.10
N VAL A 63 -6.40 -28.97 -3.52
CA VAL A 63 -5.78 -27.65 -3.33
C VAL A 63 -5.27 -27.42 -1.90
N ALA A 64 -5.89 -28.05 -0.90
CA ALA A 64 -5.50 -27.99 0.50
C ALA A 64 -4.10 -28.56 0.82
N ALA A 65 -3.57 -29.49 0.04
CA ALA A 65 -2.25 -30.10 0.29
C ALA A 65 -1.08 -29.26 -0.28
N ARG A 66 -1.35 -28.34 -1.21
CA ARG A 66 -0.33 -27.39 -1.73
C ARG A 66 -0.11 -26.18 -0.83
N ALA A 67 -1.03 -25.92 0.11
CA ALA A 67 -0.94 -24.78 1.02
C ALA A 67 0.20 -24.85 2.05
N LEU A 68 0.90 -25.99 2.14
CA LEU A 68 2.01 -26.19 3.09
C LEU A 68 3.39 -25.85 2.53
N ASP A 69 3.51 -25.61 1.22
CA ASP A 69 4.80 -25.31 0.55
C ASP A 69 4.73 -24.08 -0.37
N THR A 70 3.61 -23.37 -0.38
CA THR A 70 3.43 -22.10 -1.11
C THR A 70 4.01 -20.94 -0.32
N ALA A 71 4.88 -20.16 -0.96
CA ALA A 71 5.45 -18.96 -0.36
C ALA A 71 4.31 -18.02 0.07
N GLN A 72 4.37 -17.60 1.33
CA GLN A 72 3.52 -16.52 1.82
C GLN A 72 3.82 -15.28 0.98
N THR A 73 2.76 -14.65 0.49
CA THR A 73 2.79 -13.36 -0.20
C THR A 73 3.75 -12.39 0.49
N THR A 74 4.67 -11.77 -0.25
CA THR A 74 5.68 -10.86 0.30
C THR A 74 5.03 -9.84 1.25
N PRO A 75 5.38 -9.83 2.55
CA PRO A 75 4.84 -8.91 3.55
C PRO A 75 5.14 -7.44 3.22
N ALA A 76 4.40 -6.54 3.87
CA ALA A 76 4.73 -5.13 3.83
C ALA A 76 6.11 -4.92 4.47
N THR A 77 6.92 -4.06 3.86
CA THR A 77 8.30 -3.78 4.28
C THR A 77 8.45 -2.29 4.53
N SER A 78 8.91 -1.93 5.73
CA SER A 78 9.22 -0.54 6.11
C SER A 78 10.71 -0.39 6.33
N PHE A 79 11.29 0.71 5.84
CA PHE A 79 12.71 1.01 6.01
C PHE A 79 12.96 2.52 5.89
N ARG A 80 14.08 2.99 6.44
CA ARG A 80 14.50 4.39 6.31
C ARG A 80 15.48 4.54 5.15
N VAL A 81 15.09 5.35 4.17
CA VAL A 81 15.90 5.68 3.01
C VAL A 81 16.41 7.11 3.11
N GLY A 82 17.69 7.32 2.82
CA GLY A 82 18.35 8.62 2.84
C GLY A 82 18.93 9.05 1.49
N ASN A 83 19.08 10.35 1.31
CA ASN A 83 19.86 10.96 0.23
C ASN A 83 20.81 11.99 0.84
N PHE A 84 22.10 11.91 0.50
CA PHE A 84 23.09 12.82 1.03
C PHE A 84 24.27 13.05 0.07
N ASN A 85 24.37 14.26 -0.48
CA ASN A 85 25.62 14.74 -1.07
C ASN A 85 26.59 15.04 0.09
N VAL A 86 27.72 14.34 0.14
CA VAL A 86 28.65 14.38 1.29
C VAL A 86 29.77 15.40 1.13
N LEU A 87 29.72 16.22 0.07
CA LEU A 87 30.77 17.17 -0.33
C LEU A 87 32.13 16.50 -0.56
N GLY A 88 32.63 16.54 -1.79
CA GLY A 88 33.84 15.83 -2.21
C GLY A 88 35.08 16.18 -1.40
N ALA A 89 36.00 15.21 -1.26
CA ALA A 89 37.27 15.42 -0.57
C ALA A 89 38.14 16.49 -1.26
N ASP A 90 38.08 16.59 -2.58
CA ASP A 90 38.75 17.62 -3.39
C ASP A 90 38.30 19.05 -3.05
N HIS A 91 37.07 19.25 -2.59
CA HIS A 91 36.58 20.57 -2.19
C HIS A 91 37.34 21.14 -0.99
N THR A 92 37.84 20.29 -0.09
CA THR A 92 38.57 20.70 1.13
C THR A 92 40.07 20.38 1.08
N ALA A 93 40.53 19.68 0.04
CA ALA A 93 41.95 19.48 -0.26
C ALA A 93 42.65 20.80 -0.67
N PRO A 94 44.00 20.85 -0.65
CA PRO A 94 44.74 22.01 -1.17
C PRO A 94 44.32 22.38 -2.59
N GLY A 95 43.94 23.65 -2.81
CA GLY A 95 43.40 24.13 -4.09
C GLY A 95 41.87 24.06 -4.22
N GLY A 96 41.19 23.39 -3.28
CA GLY A 96 39.73 23.29 -3.22
C GLY A 96 39.03 24.60 -2.87
N LYS A 97 37.73 24.67 -3.18
CA LYS A 97 36.89 25.87 -2.99
C LYS A 97 36.43 26.08 -1.53
N ARG A 98 36.57 25.09 -0.65
CA ARG A 98 36.13 25.12 0.76
C ARG A 98 37.34 25.23 1.69
N LYS A 99 38.10 26.32 1.55
CA LYS A 99 39.29 26.58 2.38
C LYS A 99 38.91 26.69 3.86
N GLY A 100 39.70 26.06 4.73
CA GLY A 100 39.50 26.07 6.19
C GLY A 100 38.45 25.09 6.71
N TRP A 101 37.78 24.34 5.83
CA TRP A 101 36.92 23.23 6.23
C TRP A 101 37.77 21.99 6.55
N GLU A 102 37.23 21.12 7.39
CA GLU A 102 37.86 19.83 7.68
C GLU A 102 37.93 18.93 6.44
N SER A 103 38.90 18.02 6.45
CA SER A 103 39.11 17.07 5.36
C SER A 103 37.87 16.22 5.11
N GLY A 104 37.70 15.73 3.87
CA GLY A 104 36.63 14.79 3.54
C GLY A 104 36.60 13.57 4.47
N VAL A 105 37.76 13.07 4.90
CA VAL A 105 37.89 11.96 5.84
C VAL A 105 37.26 12.30 7.20
N VAL A 106 37.61 13.45 7.80
CA VAL A 106 37.04 13.88 9.10
C VAL A 106 35.54 14.13 9.00
N ARG A 107 35.08 14.71 7.89
CA ARG A 107 33.64 14.91 7.66
C ARG A 107 32.90 13.58 7.48
N MET A 108 33.57 12.54 7.00
CA MET A 108 32.96 11.22 6.84
C MET A 108 32.60 10.56 8.18
N ASP A 109 33.38 10.79 9.24
CA ASP A 109 33.06 10.36 10.61
C ASP A 109 31.70 10.95 11.06
N ARG A 110 31.44 12.20 10.68
CA ARG A 110 30.18 12.88 10.98
C ARG A 110 29.02 12.34 10.16
N VAL A 111 29.25 12.04 8.88
CA VAL A 111 28.24 11.41 8.05
C VAL A 111 27.82 10.07 8.66
N VAL A 112 28.77 9.22 9.07
CA VAL A 112 28.48 7.95 9.78
C VAL A 112 27.64 8.18 11.03
N GLY A 113 28.00 9.16 11.86
CA GLY A 113 27.22 9.54 13.03
C GLY A 113 25.77 9.92 12.68
N LEU A 114 25.58 10.71 11.62
CA LEU A 114 24.25 11.09 11.13
C LEU A 114 23.43 9.88 10.65
N LEU A 115 24.05 8.90 9.97
CA LEU A 115 23.32 7.71 9.52
C LEU A 115 22.84 6.87 10.71
N GLN A 116 23.70 6.71 11.72
CA GLN A 116 23.41 5.95 12.93
C GLN A 116 22.35 6.65 13.78
N GLU A 117 22.47 7.97 14.01
CA GLU A 117 21.51 8.76 14.78
C GLU A 117 20.11 8.74 14.13
N ASN A 118 20.06 8.78 12.79
CA ASN A 118 18.81 8.77 12.04
C ASN A 118 18.34 7.35 11.65
N LEU A 119 19.04 6.30 12.07
CA LEU A 119 18.72 4.89 11.85
C LEU A 119 18.47 4.57 10.36
N LEU A 120 19.32 5.04 9.47
CA LEU A 120 19.15 4.83 8.03
C LEU A 120 19.50 3.39 7.63
N ASP A 121 18.73 2.84 6.69
CA ASP A 121 18.90 1.46 6.20
C ASP A 121 19.53 1.42 4.80
N VAL A 122 19.20 2.41 3.95
CA VAL A 122 19.73 2.58 2.59
C VAL A 122 19.98 4.07 2.33
N VAL A 123 21.09 4.44 1.71
CA VAL A 123 21.47 5.83 1.43
C VAL A 123 22.08 5.98 0.04
N GLY A 124 21.62 6.97 -0.73
CA GLY A 124 22.31 7.44 -1.93
C GLY A 124 23.32 8.52 -1.57
N PHE A 125 24.59 8.28 -1.87
CA PHE A 125 25.68 9.24 -1.66
C PHE A 125 26.13 9.89 -2.97
N GLN A 126 26.26 11.21 -2.97
CA GLN A 126 26.88 11.98 -4.06
C GLN A 126 28.16 12.65 -3.56
N GLU A 127 29.11 12.86 -4.47
CA GLU A 127 30.48 13.34 -4.17
C GLU A 127 31.25 12.47 -3.15
N PHE A 128 30.91 11.18 -3.08
CA PHE A 128 31.49 10.20 -2.18
C PHE A 128 32.83 9.68 -2.73
N GLN A 129 33.86 10.52 -2.65
CA GLN A 129 35.17 10.26 -3.25
C GLN A 129 35.98 9.19 -2.51
N PRO A 130 37.03 8.61 -3.13
CA PRO A 130 37.73 7.45 -2.58
C PRO A 130 38.25 7.57 -1.14
N PRO A 131 38.82 8.72 -0.69
CA PRO A 131 39.22 8.85 0.70
C PRO A 131 38.04 8.78 1.69
N GLN A 132 36.87 9.30 1.29
CA GLN A 132 35.64 9.21 2.07
C GLN A 132 35.08 7.78 2.04
N ALA A 133 35.10 7.12 0.89
CA ALA A 133 34.64 5.74 0.76
C ALA A 133 35.48 4.74 1.57
N LEU A 134 36.81 4.91 1.57
CA LEU A 134 37.72 4.15 2.44
C LEU A 134 37.39 4.39 3.92
N ARG A 135 37.26 5.66 4.33
CA ARG A 135 36.95 6.00 5.71
C ARG A 135 35.59 5.45 6.17
N PHE A 136 34.59 5.50 5.30
CA PHE A 136 33.29 4.90 5.56
C PHE A 136 33.42 3.37 5.77
N GLN A 137 34.17 2.68 4.92
CA GLN A 137 34.39 1.24 5.05
C GLN A 137 35.16 0.88 6.33
N GLU A 138 36.14 1.69 6.74
CA GLU A 138 36.84 1.53 8.03
C GLU A 138 35.90 1.65 9.24
N LEU A 139 34.97 2.61 9.20
CA LEU A 139 34.06 2.90 10.32
C LEU A 139 32.89 1.90 10.40
N MET A 140 32.34 1.50 9.24
CA MET A 140 31.13 0.68 9.19
C MET A 140 31.44 -0.81 9.06
N GLY A 141 32.62 -1.18 8.59
CA GLY A 141 33.03 -2.57 8.42
C GLY A 141 32.03 -3.37 7.58
N THR A 142 31.71 -4.59 8.01
CA THR A 142 30.76 -5.47 7.30
C THR A 142 29.30 -5.14 7.59
N SER A 143 29.01 -4.22 8.52
CA SER A 143 27.62 -3.85 8.85
C SER A 143 26.95 -3.04 7.73
N TRP A 144 27.75 -2.48 6.83
CA TRP A 144 27.29 -1.81 5.62
C TRP A 144 28.07 -2.31 4.40
N GLN A 145 27.41 -2.27 3.25
CA GLN A 145 28.04 -2.41 1.94
C GLN A 145 27.76 -1.17 1.11
N THR A 146 28.64 -0.91 0.14
CA THR A 146 28.45 0.16 -0.84
C THR A 146 28.67 -0.35 -2.25
N TYR A 147 27.93 0.20 -3.21
CA TYR A 147 28.15 -0.03 -4.62
C TYR A 147 28.10 1.29 -5.42
N PRO A 148 29.08 1.58 -6.29
CA PRO A 148 30.23 0.74 -6.62
C PRO A 148 31.33 0.75 -5.54
N GLY A 149 31.29 1.72 -4.61
CA GLY A 149 32.23 1.77 -3.50
C GLY A 149 33.69 1.97 -3.94
N ILE A 150 34.62 1.41 -3.15
CA ILE A 150 36.07 1.47 -3.36
C ILE A 150 36.59 0.39 -4.33
N ASP A 151 36.03 -0.81 -4.27
CA ASP A 151 36.52 -2.00 -4.98
C ASP A 151 35.73 -2.23 -6.27
N ASN A 152 35.94 -1.34 -7.23
CA ASN A 152 35.25 -1.39 -8.53
C ASN A 152 36.26 -1.61 -9.67
N PRO A 153 36.11 -2.69 -10.49
CA PRO A 153 36.94 -2.93 -11.67
C PRO A 153 36.97 -1.77 -12.67
N ALA A 154 35.91 -0.96 -12.68
CA ALA A 154 35.78 0.18 -13.56
C ALA A 154 36.49 1.45 -12.99
N GLY A 155 37.09 1.37 -11.80
CA GLY A 155 37.71 2.48 -11.08
C GLY A 155 36.78 3.15 -10.06
N PRO A 156 37.33 3.97 -9.15
CA PRO A 156 36.58 4.59 -8.06
C PRO A 156 35.37 5.38 -8.56
N SER A 157 34.23 5.21 -7.88
CA SER A 157 33.03 6.03 -8.12
C SER A 157 32.99 7.19 -7.13
N VAL A 158 32.41 8.31 -7.55
CA VAL A 158 32.04 9.43 -6.65
C VAL A 158 30.54 9.41 -6.31
N ASN A 159 29.81 8.41 -6.81
CA ASN A 159 28.41 8.18 -6.52
C ASN A 159 28.24 6.72 -6.10
N SER A 160 27.66 6.51 -4.91
CA SER A 160 27.48 5.16 -4.37
C SER A 160 26.11 5.02 -3.71
N ILE A 161 25.58 3.81 -3.66
CA ILE A 161 24.47 3.44 -2.79
C ILE A 161 25.08 2.64 -1.64
N GLY A 162 24.76 3.00 -0.41
CA GLY A 162 25.13 2.25 0.80
C GLY A 162 23.90 1.63 1.45
N TRP A 163 24.03 0.42 1.99
CA TRP A 163 22.94 -0.24 2.73
C TRP A 163 23.46 -1.06 3.91
N ARG A 164 22.59 -1.25 4.90
CA ARG A 164 22.79 -2.15 6.03
C ARG A 164 22.69 -3.61 5.60
N THR A 165 23.71 -4.40 5.90
CA THR A 165 23.78 -5.82 5.51
C THR A 165 22.95 -6.75 6.39
N ASP A 166 22.53 -6.29 7.58
CA ASP A 166 21.59 -7.00 8.45
C ASP A 166 20.11 -6.74 8.09
N VAL A 167 19.86 -5.83 7.15
CA VAL A 167 18.50 -5.53 6.65
C VAL A 167 18.35 -5.96 5.17
N TRP A 168 19.41 -5.81 4.38
CA TRP A 168 19.36 -5.97 2.92
C TRP A 168 20.46 -6.88 2.39
N THR A 169 20.09 -7.75 1.46
CA THR A 169 21.00 -8.54 0.63
C THR A 169 21.02 -7.98 -0.78
N LEU A 170 22.20 -7.81 -1.38
CA LEU A 170 22.37 -7.42 -2.77
C LEU A 170 22.03 -8.60 -3.70
N LEU A 171 21.15 -8.36 -4.68
CA LEU A 171 20.82 -9.34 -5.72
C LEU A 171 21.44 -8.98 -7.07
N GLU A 172 21.39 -7.71 -7.44
CA GLU A 172 21.91 -7.22 -8.72
C GLU A 172 22.48 -5.81 -8.54
N ALA A 173 23.54 -5.50 -9.27
CA ALA A 173 24.13 -4.17 -9.29
C ALA A 173 24.63 -3.81 -10.69
N ARG A 174 24.40 -2.56 -11.10
CA ARG A 174 24.89 -2.03 -12.38
C ARG A 174 25.10 -0.52 -12.32
N THR A 175 25.84 0.02 -13.29
CA THR A 175 26.00 1.47 -13.45
C THR A 175 25.44 1.94 -14.76
N ILE A 176 24.86 3.14 -14.75
CA ILE A 176 24.28 3.80 -15.90
C ILE A 176 25.14 5.03 -16.27
N PRO A 177 25.56 5.19 -17.54
CA PRO A 177 26.44 6.27 -17.97
C PRO A 177 25.63 7.55 -18.23
N ILE A 178 25.23 8.26 -17.16
CA ILE A 178 24.46 9.50 -17.26
C ILE A 178 25.35 10.66 -17.70
N PRO A 179 24.96 11.48 -18.70
CA PRO A 179 25.71 12.67 -19.11
C PRO A 179 25.96 13.63 -17.95
N TYR A 180 27.21 14.06 -17.79
CA TYR A 180 27.63 15.00 -16.76
C TYR A 180 28.19 16.29 -17.39
N PHE A 181 29.27 16.86 -16.85
CA PHE A 181 29.91 18.03 -17.44
C PHE A 181 30.39 17.77 -18.88
N ASP A 182 30.13 18.72 -19.77
CA ASP A 182 30.49 18.67 -21.19
C ASP A 182 29.94 17.44 -21.94
N GLY A 183 28.89 16.80 -21.40
CA GLY A 183 28.31 15.58 -21.94
C GLY A 183 29.11 14.31 -21.65
N VAL A 184 30.24 14.41 -20.93
CA VAL A 184 31.04 13.25 -20.54
C VAL A 184 30.25 12.38 -19.56
N PRO A 185 30.05 11.07 -19.84
CA PRO A 185 29.24 10.24 -18.96
C PRO A 185 29.89 10.00 -17.60
N SER A 186 29.07 10.08 -16.56
CA SER A 186 29.38 9.65 -15.19
C SER A 186 28.56 8.42 -14.83
N ARG A 187 29.16 7.48 -14.10
CA ARG A 187 28.55 6.19 -13.76
C ARG A 187 27.69 6.32 -12.51
N MET A 188 26.38 6.23 -12.70
CA MET A 188 25.39 6.30 -11.62
C MET A 188 24.95 4.88 -11.22
N PRO A 189 25.05 4.48 -9.94
CA PRO A 189 24.71 3.12 -9.53
C PRO A 189 23.21 2.86 -9.44
N ALA A 190 22.82 1.66 -9.85
CA ALA A 190 21.54 1.04 -9.57
C ALA A 190 21.76 -0.32 -8.89
N VAL A 191 21.05 -0.61 -7.80
CA VAL A 191 21.11 -1.89 -7.09
C VAL A 191 19.72 -2.45 -6.83
N LEU A 192 19.57 -3.77 -6.99
CA LEU A 192 18.41 -4.53 -6.52
C LEU A 192 18.76 -5.12 -5.17
N LEU A 193 18.05 -4.68 -4.13
CA LEU A 193 18.20 -5.21 -2.78
C LEU A 193 16.98 -6.04 -2.41
N GLN A 194 17.20 -7.12 -1.66
CA GLN A 194 16.16 -7.92 -1.02
C GLN A 194 16.21 -7.75 0.49
N ASN A 195 15.09 -7.37 1.08
CA ASN A 195 14.96 -7.28 2.53
C ASN A 195 15.00 -8.68 3.14
N ILE A 196 15.82 -8.86 4.18
CA ILE A 196 16.08 -10.17 4.79
C ILE A 196 14.84 -10.72 5.51
N ASP A 197 14.09 -9.87 6.21
CA ASP A 197 12.95 -10.29 7.05
C ASP A 197 11.68 -10.59 6.23
N THR A 198 11.48 -9.87 5.14
CA THR A 198 10.24 -9.95 4.34
C THR A 198 10.45 -10.60 2.98
N GLY A 199 11.68 -10.72 2.50
CA GLY A 199 11.98 -11.14 1.13
C GLY A 199 11.61 -10.10 0.07
N ARG A 200 11.15 -8.90 0.44
CA ARG A 200 10.75 -7.84 -0.52
C ARG A 200 11.96 -7.31 -1.26
N ARG A 201 11.85 -7.28 -2.59
CA ARG A 201 12.86 -6.70 -3.47
C ARG A 201 12.52 -5.23 -3.77
N VAL A 202 13.55 -4.38 -3.86
CA VAL A 202 13.42 -2.96 -4.23
C VAL A 202 14.64 -2.56 -5.05
N TRP A 203 14.41 -1.87 -6.15
CA TRP A 203 15.46 -1.20 -6.91
C TRP A 203 15.75 0.17 -6.34
N PHE A 204 17.04 0.47 -6.15
CA PHE A 204 17.54 1.79 -5.76
C PHE A 204 18.43 2.31 -6.85
N PHE A 205 18.20 3.56 -7.28
CA PHE A 205 19.04 4.26 -8.23
C PHE A 205 19.51 5.57 -7.63
N ASN A 206 20.80 5.87 -7.73
CA ASN A 206 21.37 7.09 -7.17
C ASN A 206 22.05 7.90 -8.27
N THR A 207 21.64 9.16 -8.45
CA THR A 207 22.23 10.05 -9.46
C THR A 207 22.81 11.32 -8.87
N HIS A 208 23.79 11.87 -9.59
CA HIS A 208 24.29 13.22 -9.38
C HIS A 208 24.35 13.93 -10.73
N ASN A 209 23.39 14.80 -11.01
CA ASN A 209 23.29 15.49 -12.30
C ASN A 209 24.19 16.74 -12.32
N PRO A 210 24.65 17.23 -13.48
CA PRO A 210 25.58 18.36 -13.53
C PRO A 210 24.91 19.69 -13.15
N ALA A 211 25.57 20.43 -12.26
CA ALA A 211 25.26 21.83 -11.98
C ALA A 211 25.73 22.75 -13.13
N ASP A 212 25.31 24.01 -13.14
CA ASP A 212 25.74 24.98 -14.15
C ASP A 212 27.14 25.58 -13.88
N THR A 213 27.93 24.94 -13.02
CA THR A 213 29.24 25.46 -12.56
C THR A 213 30.33 25.42 -13.64
N ARG A 214 30.10 24.72 -14.76
CA ARG A 214 30.98 24.67 -15.95
C ARG A 214 30.30 25.19 -17.21
N GLY A 215 29.26 26.01 -17.06
CA GLY A 215 28.41 26.49 -18.14
C GLY A 215 27.02 25.82 -18.13
N PRO A 216 26.12 26.20 -19.06
CA PRO A 216 24.75 25.71 -19.09
C PRO A 216 24.69 24.18 -19.22
N ALA A 217 24.10 23.50 -18.23
CA ALA A 217 24.05 22.02 -18.17
C ALA A 217 22.63 21.43 -18.30
N GLN A 218 21.61 22.26 -18.56
CA GLN A 218 20.21 21.80 -18.65
C GLN A 218 19.99 20.67 -19.67
N ALA A 219 20.65 20.72 -20.84
CA ALA A 219 20.52 19.67 -21.85
C ALA A 219 20.99 18.30 -21.33
N TRP A 220 22.04 18.29 -20.51
CA TRP A 220 22.57 17.08 -19.87
C TRP A 220 21.65 16.61 -18.75
N ARG A 221 21.10 17.53 -17.95
CA ARG A 221 20.06 17.22 -16.95
C ARG A 221 18.84 16.56 -17.60
N ASN A 222 18.29 17.16 -18.64
CA ASN A 222 17.12 16.64 -19.36
C ASN A 222 17.39 15.24 -19.96
N THR A 223 18.59 15.02 -20.51
CA THR A 223 18.99 13.69 -21.00
C THR A 223 19.07 12.68 -19.86
N GLY A 224 19.66 13.07 -18.73
CA GLY A 224 19.71 12.25 -17.52
C GLY A 224 18.33 11.90 -16.97
N PHE A 225 17.38 12.85 -16.96
CA PHE A 225 15.99 12.60 -16.53
C PHE A 225 15.30 11.59 -17.44
N ALA A 226 15.48 11.70 -18.76
CA ALA A 226 14.93 10.74 -19.72
C ALA A 226 15.53 9.33 -19.53
N MET A 227 16.83 9.24 -19.23
CA MET A 227 17.48 7.96 -18.93
C MET A 227 17.00 7.36 -17.61
N GLU A 228 16.77 8.19 -16.58
CA GLU A 228 16.18 7.76 -15.31
C GLU A 228 14.78 7.18 -15.52
N VAL A 229 13.93 7.87 -16.29
CA VAL A 229 12.60 7.39 -16.66
C VAL A 229 12.67 6.07 -17.41
N ALA A 230 13.56 5.97 -18.40
CA ALA A 230 13.74 4.74 -19.17
C ALA A 230 14.18 3.57 -18.29
N LEU A 231 15.13 3.81 -17.37
CA LEU A 231 15.62 2.80 -16.42
C LEU A 231 14.52 2.32 -15.47
N ALA A 232 13.75 3.25 -14.89
CA ALA A 232 12.64 2.90 -14.00
C ALA A 232 11.61 2.03 -14.72
N ASN A 233 11.24 2.38 -15.95
CA ASN A 233 10.28 1.62 -16.75
C ASN A 233 10.84 0.25 -17.19
N GLU A 234 12.11 0.17 -17.60
CA GLU A 234 12.79 -1.09 -17.91
C GLU A 234 12.77 -2.04 -16.69
N LEU A 235 13.20 -1.53 -15.53
CA LEU A 235 13.33 -2.32 -14.32
C LEU A 235 11.99 -2.82 -13.78
N ARG A 236 10.96 -1.96 -13.78
CA ARG A 236 9.61 -2.38 -13.36
C ARG A 236 8.99 -3.39 -14.33
N ALA A 237 9.31 -3.30 -15.62
CA ALA A 237 8.85 -4.29 -16.59
C ALA A 237 9.56 -5.65 -16.40
N ALA A 238 10.86 -5.63 -16.11
CA ALA A 238 11.64 -6.85 -15.85
C ALA A 238 11.36 -7.47 -14.48
N TYR A 239 11.06 -6.64 -13.48
CA TYR A 239 10.85 -7.01 -12.08
C TYR A 239 9.54 -6.40 -11.56
N PRO A 240 8.36 -6.91 -11.96
CA PRO A 240 7.06 -6.32 -11.63
C PRO A 240 6.72 -6.34 -10.13
N ASP A 241 7.44 -7.10 -9.31
CA ASP A 241 7.31 -7.18 -7.85
C ASP A 241 8.32 -6.30 -7.09
N ALA A 242 9.26 -5.65 -7.80
CA ALA A 242 10.30 -4.81 -7.24
C ALA A 242 10.06 -3.34 -7.61
N PRO A 243 9.52 -2.51 -6.70
CA PRO A 243 9.39 -1.08 -6.93
C PRO A 243 10.74 -0.40 -7.12
N PHE A 244 10.71 0.82 -7.63
CA PHE A 244 11.90 1.62 -7.93
C PHE A 244 11.93 2.90 -7.08
N ILE A 245 13.07 3.13 -6.42
CA ILE A 245 13.36 4.33 -5.64
C ILE A 245 14.55 5.05 -6.28
N SER A 246 14.37 6.32 -6.60
CA SER A 246 15.43 7.20 -7.09
C SER A 246 15.86 8.18 -6.02
N LEU A 247 17.17 8.25 -5.83
CA LEU A 247 17.88 9.12 -4.91
C LEU A 247 18.79 10.02 -5.74
N GLY A 248 19.12 11.20 -5.23
CA GLY A 248 20.18 11.97 -5.84
C GLY A 248 20.11 13.46 -5.61
N ASP A 249 21.26 14.10 -5.75
CA ASP A 249 21.38 15.51 -6.06
C ASP A 249 21.16 15.70 -7.57
N LYS A 250 19.98 16.19 -7.93
CA LYS A 250 19.56 16.38 -9.32
C LYS A 250 20.01 17.72 -9.87
N ASN A 251 20.61 18.59 -9.04
CA ASN A 251 21.00 19.95 -9.40
C ASN A 251 19.89 20.74 -10.14
N GLU A 252 18.64 20.40 -9.85
CA GLU A 252 17.45 20.93 -10.49
C GLU A 252 16.35 21.15 -9.45
N ARG A 253 15.74 22.33 -9.48
CA ARG A 253 14.76 22.72 -8.48
C ARG A 253 13.35 22.42 -8.96
N GLY A 254 12.54 21.87 -8.07
CA GLY A 254 11.07 21.85 -8.20
C GLY A 254 10.53 21.24 -9.49
N SER A 255 10.01 22.09 -10.38
CA SER A 255 9.15 21.69 -11.52
C SER A 255 9.87 20.85 -12.57
N ASP A 256 11.10 21.21 -12.93
CA ASP A 256 11.68 20.70 -14.17
C ASP A 256 12.12 19.24 -14.03
N TYR A 257 12.67 18.88 -12.87
CA TYR A 257 12.94 17.49 -12.54
C TYR A 257 11.66 16.71 -12.25
N TYR A 258 10.85 17.17 -11.29
CA TYR A 258 9.68 16.41 -10.83
C TYR A 258 8.70 16.16 -11.98
N CYS A 259 8.38 17.18 -12.79
CA CYS A 259 7.43 17.06 -13.89
C CYS A 259 8.00 16.40 -15.14
N ALA A 260 9.31 16.17 -15.23
CA ALA A 260 9.88 15.29 -16.23
C ALA A 260 9.79 13.81 -15.79
N VAL A 261 10.14 13.52 -14.54
CA VAL A 261 10.32 12.14 -14.06
C VAL A 261 9.03 11.52 -13.52
N ALA A 262 8.28 12.23 -12.68
CA ALA A 262 7.08 11.71 -12.04
C ALA A 262 6.02 11.17 -13.03
N PRO A 263 5.61 11.90 -14.09
CA PRO A 263 4.68 11.36 -15.08
C PRO A 263 5.30 10.27 -15.97
N GLY A 264 6.60 10.36 -16.27
CA GLY A 264 7.28 9.43 -17.18
C GLY A 264 7.53 8.04 -16.59
N ALA A 265 7.75 7.97 -15.28
CA ALA A 265 8.08 6.73 -14.55
C ALA A 265 6.98 6.30 -13.56
N ASP A 266 5.84 7.02 -13.52
CA ASP A 266 4.74 6.80 -12.58
C ASP A 266 5.24 6.78 -11.12
N MET A 267 5.82 7.91 -10.72
CA MET A 267 6.47 8.14 -9.42
C MET A 267 5.88 9.33 -8.68
N TRP A 268 6.12 9.41 -7.38
CA TRP A 268 5.92 10.60 -6.55
C TRP A 268 7.15 10.86 -5.66
N SER A 269 7.20 12.02 -5.01
CA SER A 269 8.29 12.36 -4.08
C SER A 269 7.88 12.13 -2.64
N ALA A 270 8.84 11.73 -1.80
CA ALA A 270 8.68 11.74 -0.35
C ALA A 270 8.36 13.15 0.21
N SER A 271 8.74 14.20 -0.53
CA SER A 271 8.47 15.60 -0.16
C SER A 271 7.10 16.13 -0.64
N GLY A 272 6.31 15.29 -1.31
CA GLY A 272 4.98 15.62 -1.84
C GLY A 272 4.95 15.89 -3.35
N GLY A 273 3.95 16.65 -3.79
CA GLY A 273 3.65 16.88 -5.21
C GLY A 273 2.73 15.81 -5.79
N TYR A 274 2.14 16.10 -6.96
CA TYR A 274 1.29 15.16 -7.67
C TYR A 274 1.32 15.30 -9.19
N VAL A 275 0.85 14.24 -9.84
CA VAL A 275 0.59 14.16 -11.28
C VAL A 275 -0.82 13.60 -11.46
N ASP A 276 -1.67 14.33 -12.18
CA ASP A 276 -3.02 13.91 -12.58
C ASP A 276 -3.25 14.26 -14.06
N GLY A 277 -3.31 13.24 -14.91
CA GLY A 277 -3.39 13.41 -16.36
C GLY A 277 -2.23 14.27 -16.88
N SER A 278 -2.56 15.43 -17.48
CA SER A 278 -1.57 16.41 -17.96
C SER A 278 -1.13 17.42 -16.90
N THR A 279 -1.72 17.39 -15.70
CA THR A 279 -1.40 18.34 -14.62
C THR A 279 -0.26 17.76 -13.80
N CYS A 280 0.80 18.54 -13.63
CA CYS A 280 1.89 18.22 -12.73
C CYS A 280 2.13 19.40 -11.77
N GLN A 281 2.14 19.10 -10.47
CA GLN A 281 2.45 20.06 -9.42
C GLN A 281 3.61 19.51 -8.58
N PRO A 282 4.81 20.12 -8.63
CA PRO A 282 5.92 19.71 -7.79
C PRO A 282 5.66 20.05 -6.31
N PRO A 283 6.38 19.39 -5.38
CA PRO A 283 6.37 19.77 -3.97
C PRO A 283 6.88 21.20 -3.77
N SER A 284 6.37 21.88 -2.73
CA SER A 284 6.85 23.21 -2.36
C SER A 284 8.22 23.13 -1.65
N GLY A 285 9.05 24.16 -1.80
CA GLY A 285 10.35 24.25 -1.11
C GLY A 285 11.59 23.99 -1.96
N GLY A 286 11.44 23.59 -3.23
CA GLY A 286 12.49 23.70 -4.25
C GLY A 286 13.81 22.98 -3.96
N ALA A 287 13.77 21.83 -3.31
CA ALA A 287 14.96 20.99 -3.09
C ALA A 287 15.56 20.53 -4.43
N ILE A 288 16.89 20.41 -4.46
CA ILE A 288 17.64 19.78 -5.57
C ILE A 288 18.00 18.33 -5.25
N ASP A 289 17.90 17.95 -3.98
CA ASP A 289 18.09 16.61 -3.46
C ASP A 289 16.73 15.90 -3.35
N TRP A 290 16.61 14.75 -4.01
CA TRP A 290 15.32 14.09 -4.17
C TRP A 290 15.32 12.67 -3.62
N ILE A 291 14.19 12.30 -3.02
CA ILE A 291 13.78 10.93 -2.77
C ILE A 291 12.47 10.74 -3.52
N MET A 292 12.52 9.94 -4.58
CA MET A 292 11.39 9.59 -5.44
C MET A 292 11.12 8.09 -5.32
N GLY A 293 9.85 7.70 -5.38
CA GLY A 293 9.46 6.30 -5.44
C GLY A 293 8.34 6.11 -6.47
N THR A 294 8.29 4.94 -7.08
CA THR A 294 7.11 4.50 -7.84
C THR A 294 5.87 4.50 -6.94
N LYS A 295 4.66 4.57 -7.52
CA LYS A 295 3.41 4.72 -6.73
C LYS A 295 3.04 3.54 -5.80
N ASP A 296 3.83 2.48 -5.81
CA ASP A 296 3.80 1.37 -4.87
C ASP A 296 4.84 1.49 -3.72
N VAL A 297 5.60 2.59 -3.66
CA VAL A 297 6.46 2.99 -2.53
C VAL A 297 5.84 4.18 -1.83
N PHE A 298 5.40 4.01 -0.59
CA PHE A 298 4.73 5.08 0.14
C PHE A 298 5.66 5.69 1.18
N PHE A 299 5.57 6.99 1.40
CA PHE A 299 6.38 7.70 2.39
C PHE A 299 5.49 8.21 3.52
N ASN A 300 5.66 7.70 4.74
CA ASN A 300 4.87 8.17 5.90
C ASN A 300 5.61 9.21 6.75
N SER A 301 6.86 9.53 6.40
CA SER A 301 7.61 10.66 6.92
C SER A 301 8.60 11.17 5.87
N TYR A 302 8.96 12.44 5.99
CA TYR A 302 10.05 13.08 5.24
C TYR A 302 10.71 14.11 6.14
N THR A 303 12.04 14.07 6.23
CA THR A 303 12.80 14.94 7.13
C THR A 303 13.99 15.51 6.39
N ARG A 304 14.16 16.83 6.53
CA ARG A 304 15.35 17.58 6.12
C ARG A 304 16.16 17.93 7.35
N VAL A 305 17.34 17.34 7.51
CA VAL A 305 18.26 17.64 8.59
C VAL A 305 19.24 18.70 8.12
N TRP A 306 19.12 19.91 8.68
CA TRP A 306 20.01 21.03 8.43
C TRP A 306 20.23 21.83 9.71
N ASN A 307 21.28 21.48 10.44
CA ASN A 307 21.70 22.11 11.69
C ASN A 307 23.21 22.43 11.61
N ASP A 308 23.78 23.03 12.66
CA ASP A 308 25.21 23.38 12.71
C ASP A 308 26.15 22.17 12.54
N TYR A 309 25.69 20.97 12.87
CA TYR A 309 26.46 19.75 12.68
C TYR A 309 26.51 19.38 11.19
N VAL A 310 25.36 19.36 10.52
CA VAL A 310 25.28 19.08 9.08
C VAL A 310 25.98 20.18 8.26
N SER A 311 25.82 21.46 8.60
CA SER A 311 26.44 22.56 7.84
C SER A 311 27.98 22.60 7.94
N ARG A 312 28.57 21.94 8.95
CA ARG A 312 30.02 21.69 9.05
C ARG A 312 30.45 20.37 8.40
N THR A 313 29.50 19.54 7.98
CA THR A 313 29.72 18.21 7.39
C THR A 313 29.60 18.23 5.88
N SER A 314 28.57 18.89 5.36
CA SER A 314 28.29 19.04 3.93
C SER A 314 27.64 20.41 3.68
N ASP A 315 27.68 20.86 2.43
CA ASP A 315 26.87 21.98 1.96
C ASP A 315 25.47 21.58 1.51
N HIS A 316 25.14 20.29 1.56
CA HIS A 316 23.81 19.76 1.34
C HIS A 316 23.17 19.26 2.65
N PRO A 317 21.84 19.38 2.80
CA PRO A 317 21.13 18.72 3.88
C PRO A 317 21.19 17.20 3.72
N LEU A 318 21.12 16.50 4.85
CA LEU A 318 20.69 15.11 4.84
C LEU A 318 19.16 15.08 4.70
N TYR A 319 18.68 14.40 3.68
CA TYR A 319 17.26 14.10 3.52
C TYR A 319 17.01 12.63 3.81
N TYR A 320 15.93 12.33 4.54
CA TYR A 320 15.49 10.95 4.69
C TYR A 320 13.97 10.83 4.80
N ALA A 321 13.47 9.64 4.52
CA ALA A 321 12.07 9.29 4.60
C ALA A 321 11.91 7.87 5.15
N ASN A 322 10.82 7.61 5.86
CA ASN A 322 10.38 6.24 6.11
C ASN A 322 9.53 5.77 4.94
N ALA A 323 10.10 4.85 4.16
CA ALA A 323 9.46 4.22 3.02
C ALA A 323 8.71 2.96 3.48
N VAL A 324 7.55 2.72 2.87
CA VAL A 324 6.74 1.53 3.09
C VAL A 324 6.33 0.97 1.73
N VAL A 325 6.76 -0.26 1.44
CA VAL A 325 6.26 -1.04 0.31
C VAL A 325 5.18 -1.97 0.87
N PRO A 326 3.91 -1.87 0.44
CA PRO A 326 2.83 -2.71 0.97
C PRO A 326 3.05 -4.18 0.63
N ALA A 327 2.32 -5.06 1.32
CA ALA A 327 2.19 -6.43 0.88
C ALA A 327 1.47 -6.46 -0.48
N SER A 328 1.77 -7.48 -1.28
CA SER A 328 1.15 -7.61 -2.60
C SER A 328 -0.39 -7.66 -2.47
N ALA A 329 -1.04 -6.77 -3.22
CA ALA A 329 -2.49 -6.72 -3.30
C ALA A 329 -3.05 -7.96 -4.02
N PRO A 330 -4.22 -8.46 -3.64
CA PRO A 330 -4.92 -9.48 -4.40
C PRO A 330 -5.29 -8.95 -5.79
N VAL A 331 -5.17 -9.78 -6.82
CA VAL A 331 -5.60 -9.41 -8.18
C VAL A 331 -7.12 -9.29 -8.24
N GLY A 332 -7.60 -8.25 -8.93
CA GLY A 332 -9.01 -8.07 -9.22
C GLY A 332 -9.85 -7.53 -8.07
N VAL A 333 -9.24 -6.88 -7.07
CA VAL A 333 -9.98 -6.14 -6.03
C VAL A 333 -9.84 -4.63 -6.25
N ASP A 334 -10.93 -3.99 -6.67
CA ASP A 334 -11.02 -2.54 -6.87
C ASP A 334 -11.84 -1.85 -5.75
N HIS A 335 -12.63 -2.65 -5.04
CA HIS A 335 -13.58 -2.18 -4.04
C HIS A 335 -13.51 -3.05 -2.79
N VAL A 336 -13.65 -2.42 -1.62
CA VAL A 336 -13.77 -3.11 -0.33
C VAL A 336 -15.01 -2.61 0.41
N VAL A 337 -15.87 -3.54 0.81
CA VAL A 337 -17.05 -3.28 1.64
C VAL A 337 -16.89 -4.00 2.96
N VAL A 338 -16.77 -3.25 4.05
CA VAL A 338 -16.66 -3.75 5.42
C VAL A 338 -18.01 -3.59 6.13
N VAL A 339 -18.53 -4.66 6.69
CA VAL A 339 -19.78 -4.67 7.47
C VAL A 339 -19.47 -5.03 8.93
N ALA A 340 -19.59 -4.04 9.80
CA ALA A 340 -19.46 -4.18 11.24
C ALA A 340 -20.84 -4.47 11.87
N VAL A 341 -20.96 -5.55 12.65
CA VAL A 341 -22.22 -5.95 13.30
C VAL A 341 -22.00 -6.02 14.81
N PRO A 342 -22.13 -4.89 15.55
CA PRO A 342 -22.01 -4.93 17.00
C PRO A 342 -23.11 -5.79 17.63
N GLY A 343 -22.78 -6.48 18.72
CA GLY A 343 -23.67 -7.43 19.40
C GLY A 343 -23.72 -8.82 18.77
N LEU A 344 -23.06 -9.06 17.63
CA LEU A 344 -23.06 -10.35 16.96
C LEU A 344 -22.16 -11.35 17.69
N THR A 345 -22.78 -12.35 18.33
CA THR A 345 -22.05 -13.44 18.99
C THR A 345 -21.73 -14.57 18.02
N SER A 346 -20.59 -15.22 18.22
CA SER A 346 -20.25 -16.41 17.41
C SER A 346 -21.21 -17.57 17.57
N ASN A 347 -21.95 -17.64 18.69
CA ASN A 347 -22.94 -18.70 18.90
C ASN A 347 -24.17 -18.54 18.00
N ALA A 348 -24.55 -17.30 17.69
CA ALA A 348 -25.74 -16.99 16.89
C ALA A 348 -25.61 -17.33 15.39
N VAL A 349 -24.40 -17.73 14.96
CA VAL A 349 -24.05 -17.96 13.55
C VAL A 349 -23.40 -19.33 13.33
N ARG A 350 -23.53 -20.25 14.30
CA ARG A 350 -23.03 -21.63 14.22
C ARG A 350 -24.20 -22.61 14.14
N GLY A 351 -23.93 -23.78 13.55
CA GLY A 351 -24.87 -24.90 13.51
C GLY A 351 -26.19 -24.55 12.85
N THR A 352 -27.28 -25.15 13.34
CA THR A 352 -28.65 -24.96 12.81
C THR A 352 -29.21 -23.55 13.03
N SER A 353 -28.59 -22.75 13.91
CA SER A 353 -28.98 -21.35 14.16
C SER A 353 -28.38 -20.37 13.15
N ALA A 354 -27.43 -20.80 12.32
CA ALA A 354 -26.75 -19.94 11.37
C ALA A 354 -27.74 -19.38 10.32
N PRO A 355 -27.83 -18.04 10.17
CA PRO A 355 -28.59 -17.45 9.06
C PRO A 355 -28.04 -17.90 7.72
N GLY A 356 -28.91 -18.16 6.73
CA GLY A 356 -28.48 -18.69 5.43
C GLY A 356 -27.38 -17.88 4.72
N GLU A 357 -27.39 -16.54 4.85
CA GLU A 357 -26.33 -15.72 4.29
C GLU A 357 -24.98 -15.90 5.01
N ALA A 358 -24.98 -16.17 6.33
CA ALA A 358 -23.76 -16.49 7.08
C ALA A 358 -23.16 -17.82 6.61
N SER A 359 -24.00 -18.86 6.46
CA SER A 359 -23.58 -20.15 5.92
C SER A 359 -23.06 -20.02 4.49
N ARG A 360 -23.74 -19.22 3.64
CA ARG A 360 -23.28 -18.95 2.27
C ARG A 360 -21.91 -18.27 2.25
N MET A 361 -21.65 -17.31 3.14
CA MET A 361 -20.34 -16.67 3.23
C MET A 361 -19.24 -17.64 3.69
N ALA A 362 -19.56 -18.54 4.63
CA ALA A 362 -18.62 -19.59 5.04
C ALA A 362 -18.33 -20.57 3.89
N THR A 363 -19.34 -20.96 3.11
CA THR A 363 -19.15 -21.84 1.94
C THR A 363 -18.41 -21.16 0.80
N ASN A 364 -18.66 -19.88 0.55
CA ASN A 364 -18.15 -19.17 -0.64
C ASN A 364 -16.96 -18.25 -0.34
N GLY A 365 -16.30 -18.40 0.80
CA GLY A 365 -15.10 -17.65 1.12
C GLY A 365 -14.39 -18.20 2.34
N ALA A 366 -13.65 -17.33 3.02
CA ALA A 366 -12.89 -17.67 4.22
C ALA A 366 -13.61 -17.15 5.48
N SER A 367 -13.66 -17.96 6.54
CA SER A 367 -14.33 -17.56 7.76
C SER A 367 -13.70 -18.13 9.03
N THR A 368 -14.00 -17.48 10.16
CA THR A 368 -13.83 -18.08 11.47
C THR A 368 -14.92 -17.60 12.40
N THR A 369 -15.29 -18.43 13.36
CA THR A 369 -16.18 -18.03 14.46
C THR A 369 -15.42 -17.93 15.78
N ASN A 370 -14.09 -17.81 15.72
CA ASN A 370 -13.24 -17.77 16.91
C ASN A 370 -12.26 -16.59 16.94
N ALA A 371 -12.52 -15.54 16.16
CA ALA A 371 -11.77 -14.29 16.26
C ALA A 371 -12.02 -13.57 17.61
N ARG A 372 -11.24 -12.53 17.88
CA ARG A 372 -11.31 -11.75 19.12
C ARG A 372 -11.55 -10.27 18.89
N THR A 373 -12.33 -9.66 19.78
CA THR A 373 -12.28 -8.22 20.01
C THR A 373 -10.90 -7.79 20.52
N ALA A 374 -10.67 -6.48 20.64
CA ALA A 374 -9.60 -5.95 21.45
C ALA A 374 -9.70 -6.48 22.89
N THR A 375 -8.55 -6.74 23.50
CA THR A 375 -8.48 -7.38 24.82
C THR A 375 -8.85 -6.45 25.96
N GLU A 376 -8.65 -5.14 25.78
CA GLU A 376 -8.93 -4.13 26.80
C GLU A 376 -10.43 -3.89 26.97
N ASN A 377 -11.16 -3.86 25.85
CA ASN A 377 -12.56 -3.51 25.83
C ASN A 377 -13.25 -4.21 24.65
N THR A 378 -14.30 -4.97 24.96
CA THR A 378 -15.08 -5.75 23.98
C THR A 378 -16.31 -4.99 23.47
N GLY A 379 -16.47 -3.73 23.88
CA GLY A 379 -17.56 -2.85 23.50
C GLY A 379 -17.49 -2.37 22.05
N PRO A 380 -18.63 -1.94 21.49
CA PRO A 380 -18.77 -1.65 20.06
C PRO A 380 -17.88 -0.53 19.56
N ASP A 381 -17.79 0.59 20.30
CA ASP A 381 -17.01 1.75 19.86
C ASP A 381 -15.52 1.49 19.87
N ALA A 382 -15.03 0.78 20.90
CA ALA A 382 -13.62 0.39 20.98
C ALA A 382 -13.23 -0.46 19.77
N ASN A 383 -14.03 -1.46 19.44
CA ASN A 383 -13.72 -2.41 18.37
C ASN A 383 -13.99 -1.85 16.97
N LEU A 384 -14.93 -0.92 16.82
CA LEU A 384 -15.07 -0.15 15.58
C LEU A 384 -13.80 0.68 15.33
N MET A 385 -13.26 1.36 16.36
CA MET A 385 -12.03 2.12 16.20
C MET A 385 -10.81 1.22 15.98
N SER A 386 -10.75 0.05 16.61
CA SER A 386 -9.73 -0.96 16.29
C SER A 386 -9.84 -1.45 14.84
N LEU A 387 -11.06 -1.67 14.33
CA LEU A 387 -11.32 -2.04 12.91
C LEU A 387 -10.93 -0.95 11.91
N LEU A 388 -11.05 0.32 12.31
CA LEU A 388 -10.74 1.46 11.44
C LEU A 388 -9.27 1.88 11.49
N SER A 389 -8.56 1.61 12.58
CA SER A 389 -7.17 2.10 12.79
C SER A 389 -6.11 1.00 12.89
N GLY A 390 -6.51 -0.26 13.05
CA GLY A 390 -5.60 -1.39 13.32
C GLY A 390 -4.93 -1.28 14.69
N ARG A 391 -5.39 -0.39 15.57
CA ARG A 391 -4.82 -0.15 16.90
C ARG A 391 -5.61 -0.88 17.97
N ARG A 392 -4.91 -1.28 19.03
CA ARG A 392 -5.52 -1.65 20.32
C ARG A 392 -6.17 -0.44 21.01
N VAL A 393 -6.78 -0.66 22.17
CA VAL A 393 -7.54 0.40 22.85
C VAL A 393 -6.66 1.36 23.65
N PHE A 394 -5.75 0.89 24.50
CA PHE A 394 -5.09 1.78 25.46
C PHE A 394 -3.99 2.67 24.85
N PRO A 395 -4.06 4.01 24.96
CA PRO A 395 -3.11 4.93 24.31
C PRO A 395 -1.66 4.74 24.72
N LYS A 396 -1.42 4.48 26.02
CA LYS A 396 -0.07 4.22 26.56
C LYS A 396 0.61 3.01 25.94
N ALA A 397 -0.13 2.14 25.26
CA ALA A 397 0.38 0.99 24.53
C ALA A 397 0.23 1.15 23.00
N GLY A 398 0.15 2.38 22.49
CA GLY A 398 -0.03 2.68 21.06
C GLY A 398 -1.48 2.66 20.58
N GLY A 399 -2.45 2.53 21.49
CA GLY A 399 -3.86 2.41 21.17
C GLY A 399 -4.59 3.70 20.79
N HIS A 400 -5.82 3.58 20.30
CA HIS A 400 -6.66 4.69 19.83
C HIS A 400 -7.46 5.40 20.96
N GLY A 401 -7.43 4.90 22.19
CA GLY A 401 -8.04 5.51 23.37
C GLY A 401 -9.55 5.31 23.55
N VAL A 402 -10.31 5.20 22.46
CA VAL A 402 -11.78 5.02 22.54
C VAL A 402 -12.14 3.74 23.29
N GLY A 403 -12.88 3.87 24.39
CA GLY A 403 -13.21 2.76 25.29
C GLY A 403 -12.22 2.54 26.45
N ALA A 404 -11.16 3.36 26.57
CA ALA A 404 -10.33 3.41 27.78
C ALA A 404 -11.06 4.05 28.97
N THR A 405 -12.06 4.89 28.69
CA THR A 405 -12.99 5.44 29.69
C THR A 405 -14.44 5.16 29.27
N LYS A 406 -15.39 5.38 30.18
CA LYS A 406 -16.83 5.17 29.90
C LYS A 406 -17.42 6.23 28.96
N LYS A 407 -16.82 7.42 28.89
CA LYS A 407 -17.36 8.54 28.10
C LYS A 407 -16.74 8.50 26.71
N LEU A 408 -17.58 8.64 25.68
CA LEU A 408 -17.08 8.83 24.32
C LEU A 408 -16.33 10.16 24.21
N PRO A 409 -15.16 10.17 23.58
CA PRO A 409 -14.39 11.39 23.38
C PRO A 409 -15.02 12.26 22.26
N SER A 410 -14.53 13.50 22.15
CA SER A 410 -14.90 14.40 21.05
C SER A 410 -14.41 13.84 19.71
N THR A 411 -13.14 13.46 19.63
CA THR A 411 -12.51 12.73 18.52
C THR A 411 -11.68 11.55 19.02
N VAL A 412 -11.32 10.62 18.13
CA VAL A 412 -10.33 9.58 18.44
C VAL A 412 -8.96 10.19 18.77
N HIS A 413 -8.62 11.33 18.15
CA HIS A 413 -7.34 12.01 18.33
C HIS A 413 -7.19 12.54 19.76
N ASP A 414 -8.23 13.17 20.30
CA ASP A 414 -8.25 13.66 21.68
C ASP A 414 -8.04 12.52 22.68
N SER A 415 -8.62 11.35 22.39
CA SER A 415 -8.49 10.19 23.27
C SER A 415 -7.11 9.54 23.19
N ALA A 416 -6.44 9.62 22.04
CA ALA A 416 -5.10 9.09 21.84
C ALA A 416 -4.00 10.09 22.26
N GLY A 417 -4.31 11.38 22.36
CA GLY A 417 -3.36 12.46 22.58
C GLY A 417 -2.53 12.82 21.33
N GLN A 418 -2.92 12.30 20.16
CA GLN A 418 -2.23 12.47 18.89
C GLN A 418 -3.15 12.16 17.72
N TYR A 419 -2.74 12.51 16.51
CA TYR A 419 -3.45 12.08 15.31
C TYR A 419 -3.47 10.54 15.19
N VAL A 420 -4.59 9.98 14.76
CA VAL A 420 -4.79 8.53 14.58
C VAL A 420 -5.29 8.32 13.16
N SER A 421 -4.41 7.86 12.29
CA SER A 421 -4.77 7.47 10.94
C SER A 421 -5.75 6.29 10.96
N SER A 422 -6.59 6.24 9.94
CA SER A 422 -7.57 5.20 9.70
C SER A 422 -7.48 4.66 8.28
N VAL A 423 -8.17 3.55 8.01
CA VAL A 423 -8.38 3.05 6.64
C VAL A 423 -8.91 4.12 5.68
N PHE A 424 -9.65 5.12 6.18
CA PHE A 424 -10.14 6.23 5.37
C PHE A 424 -9.02 7.17 4.95
N ASP A 425 -8.04 7.42 5.82
CA ASP A 425 -6.85 8.20 5.44
C ASP A 425 -6.11 7.52 4.29
N LEU A 426 -5.84 6.22 4.39
CA LEU A 426 -5.04 5.53 3.38
C LEU A 426 -5.77 5.45 2.05
N ALA A 427 -7.08 5.20 2.06
CA ALA A 427 -7.89 5.21 0.85
C ALA A 427 -7.94 6.62 0.24
N HIS A 428 -8.29 7.63 1.04
CA HIS A 428 -8.52 8.98 0.56
C HIS A 428 -7.22 9.68 0.11
N ASN A 429 -6.10 9.47 0.80
CA ASN A 429 -4.79 10.00 0.38
C ASN A 429 -4.33 9.45 -0.98
N ASN A 430 -5.00 8.41 -1.49
CA ASN A 430 -4.77 7.82 -2.81
C ASN A 430 -5.96 8.09 -3.76
N SER A 431 -6.69 9.18 -3.51
CA SER A 431 -7.87 9.62 -4.27
C SER A 431 -8.98 8.58 -4.40
N ALA A 432 -8.99 7.58 -3.52
CA ALA A 432 -10.03 6.58 -3.47
C ALA A 432 -11.24 7.16 -2.74
N ARG A 433 -12.42 7.01 -3.35
CA ARG A 433 -13.66 7.51 -2.77
C ARG A 433 -14.08 6.64 -1.59
N THR A 434 -14.44 7.29 -0.48
CA THR A 434 -14.74 6.61 0.78
C THR A 434 -16.17 6.87 1.26
N MET A 435 -16.73 5.91 2.00
CA MET A 435 -18.03 6.10 2.63
C MET A 435 -18.22 5.34 3.93
N PHE A 436 -19.04 5.92 4.81
CA PHE A 436 -19.47 5.32 6.06
C PHE A 436 -21.00 5.42 6.22
N ALA A 437 -21.65 4.32 6.57
CA ALA A 437 -23.07 4.28 6.94
C ALA A 437 -23.26 3.58 8.28
N SER A 438 -24.15 4.08 9.14
CA SER A 438 -24.52 3.41 10.40
C SER A 438 -25.97 3.68 10.76
N SER A 439 -26.53 2.89 11.67
CA SER A 439 -27.81 3.13 12.34
C SER A 439 -27.70 3.61 13.78
N ARG A 440 -26.47 3.88 14.28
CA ARG A 440 -26.17 4.17 15.69
C ARG A 440 -25.50 5.54 15.86
N GLN A 441 -26.06 6.37 16.73
CA GLN A 441 -25.67 7.78 16.88
C GLN A 441 -24.23 7.97 17.39
N GLU A 442 -23.75 7.05 18.22
CA GLU A 442 -22.40 7.03 18.79
C GLU A 442 -21.32 7.00 17.70
N THR A 443 -21.62 6.42 16.52
CA THR A 443 -20.71 6.40 15.37
C THR A 443 -20.47 7.78 14.75
N GLY A 444 -21.17 8.82 15.18
CA GLY A 444 -20.83 10.20 14.86
C GLY A 444 -19.38 10.55 15.24
N LEU A 445 -18.77 9.79 16.16
CA LEU A 445 -17.33 9.87 16.46
C LEU A 445 -16.43 9.66 15.23
N VAL A 446 -16.83 8.78 14.29
CA VAL A 446 -16.08 8.52 13.06
C VAL A 446 -15.99 9.81 12.23
N LEU A 447 -17.12 10.44 11.93
CA LEU A 447 -17.13 11.71 11.18
C LEU A 447 -16.41 12.81 11.94
N ARG A 448 -16.62 12.93 13.26
CA ARG A 448 -15.95 13.96 14.07
C ARG A 448 -14.42 13.80 14.09
N SER A 449 -13.90 12.60 13.90
CA SER A 449 -12.47 12.32 13.87
C SER A 449 -11.85 12.66 12.52
N TRP A 450 -12.46 12.25 11.41
CA TRP A 450 -11.87 12.39 10.07
C TRP A 450 -12.66 13.32 9.13
N ASN A 451 -13.13 14.46 9.63
CA ASN A 451 -13.78 15.51 8.80
C ASN A 451 -12.79 16.62 8.41
N ARG A 452 -13.29 17.59 7.63
CA ARG A 452 -12.53 18.74 7.13
C ARG A 452 -11.71 19.53 8.19
N LYS A 453 -12.12 19.54 9.46
CA LYS A 453 -11.44 20.28 10.53
C LYS A 453 -10.38 19.45 11.25
N THR A 454 -10.58 18.13 11.33
CA THR A 454 -9.81 17.26 12.24
C THR A 454 -9.05 16.17 11.52
N GLY A 455 -9.33 15.89 10.24
CA GLY A 455 -8.58 14.95 9.43
C GLY A 455 -7.22 15.47 8.98
N GLY A 456 -6.30 14.56 8.66
CA GLY A 456 -4.94 14.88 8.24
C GLY A 456 -4.87 15.43 6.82
N LYS A 457 -3.74 16.01 6.43
CA LYS A 457 -3.48 16.37 5.02
C LYS A 457 -3.11 15.12 4.21
N ASP A 458 -3.25 15.20 2.90
CA ASP A 458 -2.75 14.19 1.99
C ASP A 458 -1.23 14.39 1.84
N PRO A 459 -0.39 13.43 2.26
CA PRO A 459 1.07 13.61 2.29
C PRO A 459 1.72 13.48 0.91
N TYR A 460 1.03 12.86 -0.05
CA TYR A 460 1.46 12.62 -1.41
C TYR A 460 0.22 12.50 -2.30
N GLY A 461 0.40 12.64 -3.62
CA GLY A 461 -0.72 12.60 -4.55
C GLY A 461 -1.57 13.86 -4.50
N VAL A 462 -2.73 13.80 -5.15
CA VAL A 462 -3.68 14.92 -5.18
C VAL A 462 -4.11 15.24 -3.76
N ASP A 463 -4.14 16.53 -3.40
CA ASP A 463 -4.74 16.97 -2.13
C ASP A 463 -6.26 17.02 -2.28
N ASP A 464 -6.91 15.89 -2.00
CA ASP A 464 -8.35 15.71 -1.89
C ASP A 464 -8.91 16.36 -0.60
N GLY A 465 -8.02 16.85 0.27
CA GLY A 465 -8.33 17.62 1.45
C GLY A 465 -8.51 16.77 2.72
N PRO A 466 -8.69 17.44 3.88
CA PRO A 466 -8.72 16.75 5.17
C PRO A 466 -10.01 15.96 5.45
N ALA A 467 -11.03 16.04 4.60
CA ALA A 467 -12.31 15.37 4.81
C ALA A 467 -12.29 13.92 4.30
N LYS A 468 -11.63 13.01 5.04
CA LYS A 468 -11.33 11.64 4.59
C LYS A 468 -12.54 10.74 4.29
N ILE A 469 -13.75 11.20 4.58
CA ILE A 469 -15.00 10.45 4.35
C ILE A 469 -15.90 11.27 3.42
N ASP A 470 -15.93 10.92 2.13
CA ASP A 470 -16.72 11.66 1.14
C ASP A 470 -18.22 11.60 1.43
N ARG A 471 -18.68 10.45 1.94
CA ARG A 471 -20.09 10.18 2.16
C ARG A 471 -20.30 9.55 3.53
N PHE A 472 -20.96 10.29 4.41
CA PHE A 472 -21.27 9.84 5.76
C PHE A 472 -22.78 9.92 6.03
N LYS A 473 -23.37 8.86 6.60
CA LYS A 473 -24.76 8.92 7.06
C LYS A 473 -25.02 8.02 8.27
N ILE A 474 -25.69 8.59 9.27
CA ILE A 474 -26.36 7.84 10.33
C ILE A 474 -27.86 7.85 10.01
N MET A 475 -28.43 6.68 9.81
CA MET A 475 -29.86 6.47 9.57
C MET A 475 -30.53 5.96 10.84
N ARG A 476 -31.87 5.93 10.87
CA ARG A 476 -32.61 5.44 12.05
C ARG A 476 -32.57 3.92 12.24
N ASP A 477 -32.23 3.16 11.19
CA ASP A 477 -32.28 1.70 11.18
C ASP A 477 -31.39 1.11 10.08
N ASP A 478 -30.97 -0.15 10.26
CA ASP A 478 -30.08 -0.88 9.34
C ASP A 478 -30.61 -0.96 7.91
N SER A 479 -31.95 -1.01 7.74
CA SER A 479 -32.58 -1.07 6.42
C SER A 479 -32.37 0.21 5.64
N ARG A 480 -32.53 1.35 6.31
CA ARG A 480 -32.30 2.65 5.72
C ARG A 480 -30.81 2.94 5.51
N SER A 481 -29.92 2.46 6.39
CA SER A 481 -28.47 2.55 6.19
C SER A 481 -28.04 1.84 4.91
N VAL A 482 -28.45 0.58 4.72
CA VAL A 482 -28.13 -0.19 3.51
C VAL A 482 -28.83 0.37 2.27
N GLY A 483 -30.07 0.86 2.40
CA GLY A 483 -30.76 1.54 1.30
C GLY A 483 -30.02 2.79 0.82
N TRP A 484 -29.59 3.65 1.74
CA TRP A 484 -28.81 4.84 1.42
C TRP A 484 -27.45 4.51 0.79
N TRP A 485 -26.76 3.49 1.32
CA TRP A 485 -25.50 3.01 0.74
C TRP A 485 -25.71 2.53 -0.70
N ARG A 486 -26.71 1.66 -0.93
CA ARG A 486 -27.07 1.15 -2.26
C ARG A 486 -27.36 2.28 -3.24
N ASP A 487 -28.16 3.26 -2.83
CA ASP A 487 -28.54 4.39 -3.69
C ASP A 487 -27.34 5.31 -3.96
N THR A 488 -26.37 5.36 -3.06
CA THR A 488 -25.13 6.12 -3.26
C THR A 488 -24.19 5.41 -4.23
N ILE A 489 -23.97 4.11 -4.09
CA ILE A 489 -23.09 3.34 -4.99
C ILE A 489 -23.66 3.22 -6.41
N ALA A 490 -24.99 3.25 -6.56
CA ALA A 490 -25.64 3.24 -7.88
C ALA A 490 -25.34 4.50 -8.72
N ARG A 491 -24.93 5.60 -8.08
CA ARG A 491 -24.55 6.86 -8.77
C ARG A 491 -23.06 6.93 -9.01
N LYS A 492 -22.30 6.76 -7.93
CA LYS A 492 -20.84 6.72 -7.94
C LYS A 492 -20.46 5.67 -6.90
N PRO A 493 -19.86 4.55 -7.29
CA PRO A 493 -19.28 3.58 -6.37
C PRO A 493 -18.19 4.21 -5.49
N ALA A 494 -17.93 3.64 -4.32
CA ALA A 494 -16.80 3.99 -3.47
C ALA A 494 -15.83 2.80 -3.45
N GLN A 495 -14.53 3.06 -3.52
CA GLN A 495 -13.49 2.07 -3.38
C GLN A 495 -13.46 1.51 -1.95
N LEU A 496 -13.79 2.32 -0.94
CA LEU A 496 -13.94 1.87 0.44
C LEU A 496 -15.32 2.23 1.00
N SER A 497 -16.09 1.22 1.40
CA SER A 497 -17.33 1.38 2.15
C SER A 497 -17.24 0.70 3.51
N VAL A 498 -17.60 1.40 4.59
CA VAL A 498 -17.80 0.79 5.91
C VAL A 498 -19.26 0.98 6.33
N ILE A 499 -19.92 -0.11 6.74
CA ILE A 499 -21.33 -0.11 7.12
C ILE A 499 -21.46 -0.74 8.51
N GLU A 500 -22.02 -0.02 9.48
CA GLU A 500 -22.37 -0.57 10.79
C GLU A 500 -23.87 -0.93 10.85
N LEU A 501 -24.18 -2.17 11.27
CA LEU A 501 -25.53 -2.70 11.43
C LEU A 501 -25.84 -2.95 12.91
N SER A 502 -26.45 -1.98 13.58
CA SER A 502 -26.57 -1.96 15.05
C SER A 502 -27.82 -2.64 15.61
N GLY A 503 -28.77 -3.07 14.78
CA GLY A 503 -30.01 -3.69 15.26
C GLY A 503 -29.81 -4.99 16.07
N VAL A 504 -28.68 -5.67 15.89
CA VAL A 504 -28.32 -6.86 16.70
C VAL A 504 -27.89 -6.46 18.12
N LEU A 505 -27.15 -5.36 18.25
CA LEU A 505 -26.77 -4.82 19.55
C LEU A 505 -28.01 -4.37 20.33
N ASP A 506 -28.90 -3.62 19.69
CA ASP A 506 -30.11 -3.09 20.33
C ASP A 506 -30.98 -4.22 20.89
N ALA A 507 -31.33 -5.21 20.06
CA ALA A 507 -32.10 -6.38 20.50
C ALA A 507 -31.35 -7.21 21.56
N GLY A 508 -30.02 -7.23 21.50
CA GLY A 508 -29.18 -7.90 22.49
C GLY A 508 -29.20 -7.21 23.85
N LEU A 509 -29.14 -5.88 23.88
CA LEU A 509 -29.21 -5.08 25.10
C LEU A 509 -30.60 -5.18 25.75
N ASP A 510 -31.65 -5.21 24.95
CA ASP A 510 -33.03 -5.36 25.42
C ASP A 510 -33.33 -6.79 25.94
N GLY A 511 -32.84 -7.81 25.24
CA GLY A 511 -33.23 -9.22 25.43
C GLY A 511 -32.13 -10.16 25.96
N GLY A 512 -30.94 -9.66 26.26
CA GLY A 512 -29.82 -10.43 26.84
C GLY A 512 -29.04 -11.30 25.85
N PHE A 513 -28.96 -10.92 24.57
CA PHE A 513 -28.16 -11.59 23.52
C PHE A 513 -28.50 -13.08 23.29
N ARG A 514 -29.76 -13.44 23.50
CA ARG A 514 -30.30 -14.80 23.33
C ARG A 514 -31.80 -14.75 23.05
N GLY A 515 -32.37 -15.89 22.68
CA GLY A 515 -33.81 -16.04 22.48
C GLY A 515 -34.32 -15.49 21.15
N LYS A 516 -35.64 -15.61 20.93
CA LYS A 516 -36.29 -15.42 19.63
C LYS A 516 -36.09 -14.02 19.04
N ASP A 517 -36.11 -12.97 19.86
CA ASP A 517 -35.98 -11.59 19.40
C ASP A 517 -34.54 -11.26 18.97
N TYR A 518 -33.55 -11.69 19.74
CA TYR A 518 -32.15 -11.59 19.35
C TYR A 518 -31.85 -12.39 18.08
N GLU A 519 -32.33 -13.63 17.99
CA GLU A 519 -32.18 -14.45 16.78
C GLU A 519 -32.88 -13.83 15.56
N LYS A 520 -34.04 -13.18 15.75
CA LYS A 520 -34.73 -12.43 14.71
C LYS A 520 -33.92 -11.22 14.26
N ALA A 521 -33.28 -10.50 15.17
CA ALA A 521 -32.38 -9.39 14.85
C ALA A 521 -31.15 -9.88 14.07
N VAL A 522 -30.53 -10.99 14.48
CA VAL A 522 -29.42 -11.63 13.75
C VAL A 522 -29.85 -12.02 12.33
N ARG A 523 -31.02 -12.67 12.16
CA ARG A 523 -31.57 -12.98 10.83
C ARG A 523 -31.78 -11.72 9.98
N LYS A 524 -32.32 -10.64 10.56
CA LYS A 524 -32.51 -9.35 9.87
C LYS A 524 -31.17 -8.74 9.42
N ALA A 525 -30.15 -8.76 10.26
CA ALA A 525 -28.81 -8.27 9.91
C ALA A 525 -28.24 -9.04 8.71
N PHE A 526 -28.35 -10.38 8.70
CA PHE A 526 -27.89 -11.18 7.56
C PHE A 526 -28.76 -11.02 6.30
N GLN A 527 -30.05 -10.66 6.41
CA GLN A 527 -30.82 -10.19 5.25
C GLN A 527 -30.27 -8.87 4.68
N ARG A 528 -29.73 -7.99 5.53
CA ARG A 528 -29.05 -6.76 5.10
C ARG A 528 -27.71 -7.06 4.43
N VAL A 529 -26.90 -7.96 4.99
CA VAL A 529 -25.67 -8.47 4.33
C VAL A 529 -25.99 -9.07 2.96
N ALA A 530 -27.06 -9.86 2.84
CA ALA A 530 -27.49 -10.41 1.55
C ALA A 530 -27.91 -9.33 0.56
N SER A 531 -28.52 -8.23 1.04
CA SER A 531 -28.85 -7.07 0.22
C SER A 531 -27.59 -6.33 -0.26
N ILE A 532 -26.58 -6.19 0.61
CA ILE A 532 -25.28 -5.60 0.27
C ILE A 532 -24.63 -6.41 -0.84
N ARG A 533 -24.47 -7.73 -0.65
CA ARG A 533 -23.90 -8.64 -1.67
C ARG A 533 -24.64 -8.56 -3.00
N ARG A 534 -25.98 -8.59 -2.99
CA ARG A 534 -26.76 -8.48 -4.23
C ARG A 534 -26.59 -7.12 -4.91
N SER A 535 -26.37 -6.05 -4.15
CA SER A 535 -26.13 -4.72 -4.72
C SER A 535 -24.73 -4.62 -5.33
N ILE A 536 -23.72 -5.22 -4.69
CA ILE A 536 -22.38 -5.41 -5.26
C ILE A 536 -22.47 -6.15 -6.59
N ALA A 537 -23.10 -7.33 -6.60
CA ALA A 537 -23.21 -8.18 -7.80
C ALA A 537 -23.99 -7.53 -8.95
N LYS A 538 -24.90 -6.59 -8.65
CA LYS A 538 -25.66 -5.84 -9.66
C LYS A 538 -24.94 -4.59 -10.17
N SER A 539 -23.93 -4.12 -9.46
CA SER A 539 -23.17 -2.94 -9.86
C SER A 539 -22.14 -3.33 -10.93
N PRO A 540 -22.18 -2.73 -12.13
CA PRO A 540 -21.26 -3.07 -13.21
C PRO A 540 -19.78 -2.86 -12.88
N THR A 541 -19.46 -1.98 -11.94
CA THR A 541 -18.07 -1.67 -11.55
C THR A 541 -17.59 -2.44 -10.33
N MET A 542 -18.52 -2.93 -9.50
CA MET A 542 -18.21 -3.61 -8.24
C MET A 542 -18.39 -5.13 -8.33
N GLY A 543 -19.23 -5.60 -9.27
CA GLY A 543 -19.49 -7.02 -9.48
C GLY A 543 -18.23 -7.75 -9.91
N GLY A 544 -17.82 -8.77 -9.15
CA GLY A 544 -16.61 -9.53 -9.45
C GLY A 544 -15.29 -8.83 -9.09
N THR A 545 -15.33 -7.60 -8.56
CA THR A 545 -14.14 -6.82 -8.17
C THR A 545 -14.16 -6.34 -6.72
N THR A 546 -15.12 -6.81 -5.92
CA THR A 546 -15.31 -6.35 -4.55
C THR A 546 -14.98 -7.41 -3.51
N LEU A 547 -14.13 -7.04 -2.56
CA LEU A 547 -13.95 -7.77 -1.31
C LEU A 547 -15.05 -7.37 -0.32
N LEU A 548 -15.84 -8.34 0.15
CA LEU A 548 -16.82 -8.17 1.20
C LEU A 548 -16.29 -8.79 2.50
N VAL A 549 -16.09 -7.95 3.51
CA VAL A 549 -15.66 -8.33 4.86
C VAL A 549 -16.83 -8.12 5.82
N VAL A 550 -17.17 -9.13 6.62
CA VAL A 550 -18.24 -9.04 7.64
C VAL A 550 -17.69 -9.53 8.97
N THR A 551 -17.86 -8.75 10.04
CA THR A 551 -17.38 -9.13 11.37
C THR A 551 -18.28 -8.63 12.49
N GLY A 552 -18.30 -9.34 13.61
CA GLY A 552 -18.78 -8.77 14.87
C GLY A 552 -17.78 -7.76 15.43
N THR A 553 -18.23 -6.55 15.77
CA THR A 553 -17.40 -5.50 16.42
C THR A 553 -17.70 -5.39 17.90
N GLY A 554 -17.86 -6.54 18.57
CA GLY A 554 -18.29 -6.64 19.96
C GLY A 554 -19.38 -7.70 20.07
N GLY A 555 -19.16 -8.69 20.91
CA GLY A 555 -20.15 -9.74 21.16
C GLY A 555 -21.22 -9.28 22.15
N ALA A 556 -21.71 -10.20 22.96
CA ALA A 556 -22.70 -9.91 23.99
C ALA A 556 -22.19 -8.87 25.01
N GLN A 557 -23.05 -7.93 25.36
CA GLN A 557 -22.75 -6.83 26.28
C GLN A 557 -23.66 -6.93 27.52
N LYS A 558 -23.26 -6.36 28.66
CA LYS A 558 -24.18 -6.14 29.78
C LYS A 558 -24.65 -4.69 29.73
N ALA A 559 -25.81 -4.40 30.33
CA ALA A 559 -26.32 -3.03 30.49
C ALA A 559 -25.29 -2.09 31.17
N ARG A 560 -24.35 -2.64 31.94
CA ARG A 560 -23.17 -1.93 32.46
C ARG A 560 -21.89 -2.71 32.16
N GLY A 561 -21.24 -2.36 31.04
CA GLY A 561 -19.91 -2.83 30.66
C GLY A 561 -19.86 -4.25 30.09
N SER A 562 -18.67 -4.64 29.68
CA SER A 562 -18.40 -5.93 29.04
C SER A 562 -17.34 -6.69 29.85
N SER A 563 -17.39 -8.03 29.84
CA SER A 563 -16.50 -8.83 30.69
C SER A 563 -15.39 -9.51 29.89
N ARG A 564 -14.15 -9.35 30.37
CA ARG A 564 -12.97 -10.04 29.84
C ARG A 564 -13.01 -11.57 30.04
N THR A 565 -13.93 -12.06 30.86
CA THR A 565 -14.11 -13.50 31.13
C THR A 565 -15.34 -14.09 30.46
N TRP A 566 -16.19 -13.26 29.84
CA TRP A 566 -17.41 -13.72 29.18
C TRP A 566 -17.18 -13.98 27.69
N ALA A 567 -17.00 -15.25 27.31
CA ALA A 567 -16.67 -15.65 25.94
C ALA A 567 -17.61 -15.08 24.87
N GLN A 568 -18.91 -14.99 25.15
CA GLN A 568 -19.89 -14.42 24.24
C GLN A 568 -19.63 -12.93 23.96
N SER A 569 -18.91 -12.22 24.83
CA SER A 569 -18.58 -10.80 24.71
C SER A 569 -17.41 -10.51 23.76
N TYR A 570 -16.36 -11.33 23.81
CA TYR A 570 -15.14 -11.11 23.02
C TYR A 570 -14.97 -12.04 21.82
N ARG A 571 -15.68 -13.17 21.78
CA ARG A 571 -15.60 -14.12 20.66
C ARG A 571 -16.56 -13.73 19.55
N VAL A 572 -16.00 -13.15 18.50
CA VAL A 572 -16.75 -12.63 17.37
C VAL A 572 -16.52 -13.47 16.11
N PRO A 573 -17.52 -13.57 15.23
CA PRO A 573 -17.34 -14.23 13.95
C PRO A 573 -16.82 -13.24 12.90
N MET A 574 -16.15 -13.78 11.88
CA MET A 574 -15.53 -13.04 10.79
C MET A 574 -15.66 -13.83 9.50
N TRP A 575 -15.98 -13.13 8.40
CA TRP A 575 -16.02 -13.67 7.05
C TRP A 575 -15.36 -12.70 6.08
N VAL A 576 -14.69 -13.28 5.09
CA VAL A 576 -14.15 -12.59 3.92
C VAL A 576 -14.63 -13.34 2.69
N THR A 577 -15.19 -12.64 1.71
CA THR A 577 -15.63 -13.22 0.43
C THR A 577 -15.31 -12.23 -0.69
N GLY A 578 -14.89 -12.71 -1.86
CA GLY A 578 -14.57 -11.84 -3.00
C GLY A 578 -13.52 -12.47 -3.90
N PRO A 579 -12.99 -11.68 -4.85
CA PRO A 579 -11.91 -12.12 -5.75
C PRO A 579 -10.70 -12.62 -4.97
N GLY A 580 -10.13 -13.74 -5.43
CA GLY A 580 -8.95 -14.37 -4.82
C GLY A 580 -9.19 -15.05 -3.47
N VAL A 581 -10.39 -15.00 -2.89
CA VAL A 581 -10.68 -15.63 -1.59
C VAL A 581 -11.08 -17.10 -1.81
N PRO A 582 -10.38 -18.08 -1.22
CA PRO A 582 -10.69 -19.48 -1.41
C PRO A 582 -12.01 -19.85 -0.71
N ALA A 583 -12.85 -20.59 -1.43
CA ALA A 583 -14.15 -21.04 -0.92
C ALA A 583 -13.99 -22.06 0.21
N GLY A 584 -14.89 -22.04 1.19
CA GLY A 584 -14.95 -23.03 2.28
C GLY A 584 -13.76 -23.02 3.22
N SER A 585 -12.93 -21.98 3.23
CA SER A 585 -11.66 -21.95 3.96
C SER A 585 -11.81 -21.46 5.40
N ASP A 586 -11.01 -22.02 6.31
CA ASP A 586 -10.91 -21.52 7.68
C ASP A 586 -9.81 -20.46 7.78
N LEU A 587 -10.13 -19.30 8.37
CA LEU A 587 -9.18 -18.20 8.49
C LEU A 587 -7.98 -18.55 9.37
N TYR A 588 -8.11 -19.46 10.36
CA TYR A 588 -6.93 -19.94 11.10
C TYR A 588 -6.09 -20.90 10.26
N GLY A 589 -6.71 -21.74 9.44
CA GLY A 589 -6.02 -22.57 8.45
C GLY A 589 -5.18 -21.75 7.46
N LEU A 590 -5.67 -20.60 7.01
CA LEU A 590 -4.92 -19.67 6.15
C LEU A 590 -3.83 -18.89 6.89
N ASN A 591 -3.85 -18.86 8.23
CA ASN A 591 -2.94 -18.08 9.06
C ASN A 591 -2.31 -18.97 10.15
N PRO A 592 -1.41 -19.88 9.79
CA PRO A 592 -0.83 -20.84 10.75
C PRO A 592 0.00 -20.19 11.85
N SER A 593 0.48 -18.95 11.65
CA SER A 593 1.14 -18.16 12.70
C SER A 593 0.17 -17.62 13.76
N ALA A 594 -1.14 -17.60 13.47
CA ALA A 594 -2.18 -17.23 14.42
C ALA A 594 -2.71 -18.46 15.17
N THR A 595 -2.91 -18.33 16.48
CA THR A 595 -3.41 -19.43 17.31
C THR A 595 -4.90 -19.26 17.61
N SER A 596 -5.70 -20.29 17.34
CA SER A 596 -7.13 -20.30 17.68
C SER A 596 -7.32 -20.38 19.20
N PRO A 597 -7.84 -19.32 19.85
CA PRO A 597 -7.78 -19.18 21.32
C PRO A 597 -8.90 -19.95 22.06
N GLY A 598 -9.61 -20.86 21.39
CA GLY A 598 -10.74 -21.60 21.98
C GLY A 598 -11.75 -20.70 22.72
N LYS A 599 -11.86 -20.86 24.04
CA LYS A 599 -12.70 -20.01 24.90
C LYS A 599 -11.95 -18.85 25.57
N GLN A 600 -10.64 -18.74 25.44
CA GLN A 600 -9.83 -17.78 26.19
C GLN A 600 -9.86 -16.38 25.55
N GLN A 601 -9.78 -15.33 26.37
CA GLN A 601 -9.44 -13.98 25.93
C GLN A 601 -7.96 -13.74 26.20
N VAL A 602 -7.14 -13.86 25.16
CA VAL A 602 -5.68 -13.77 25.28
C VAL A 602 -5.18 -12.33 25.24
N GLY A 603 -4.09 -12.07 25.95
CA GLY A 603 -3.36 -10.80 25.94
C GLY A 603 -2.64 -10.53 24.61
N TYR A 604 -1.83 -9.48 24.58
CA TYR A 604 -1.02 -9.11 23.41
C TYR A 604 0.40 -9.70 23.43
N SER A 605 0.75 -10.48 24.46
CA SER A 605 2.00 -11.23 24.52
C SER A 605 1.82 -12.63 23.94
N GLY A 606 2.89 -13.18 23.36
CA GLY A 606 2.93 -14.52 22.78
C GLY A 606 2.10 -14.66 21.50
N ALA A 607 1.79 -15.90 21.12
CA ALA A 607 1.04 -16.21 19.92
C ALA A 607 -0.33 -15.52 19.91
N GLN A 608 -0.60 -14.74 18.87
CA GLN A 608 -1.79 -13.93 18.77
C GLN A 608 -2.94 -14.66 18.05
N PRO A 609 -4.20 -14.43 18.45
CA PRO A 609 -5.36 -14.87 17.68
C PRO A 609 -5.64 -13.86 16.56
N ILE A 610 -6.49 -14.23 15.61
CA ILE A 610 -7.11 -13.27 14.70
C ILE A 610 -8.02 -12.33 15.50
N ARG A 611 -7.82 -11.02 15.33
CA ARG A 611 -8.56 -9.94 15.98
C ARG A 611 -9.31 -9.11 14.96
N VAL A 612 -10.33 -8.40 15.44
CA VAL A 612 -11.09 -7.44 14.62
C VAL A 612 -10.17 -6.37 13.99
N GLY A 613 -9.12 -5.93 14.71
CA GLY A 613 -8.17 -4.95 14.18
C GLY A 613 -7.25 -5.47 13.07
N ASP A 614 -7.07 -6.79 12.91
CA ASP A 614 -6.25 -7.33 11.80
C ASP A 614 -6.91 -7.07 10.43
N LEU A 615 -8.24 -6.92 10.41
CA LEU A 615 -9.01 -6.57 9.21
C LEU A 615 -8.65 -5.19 8.67
N THR A 616 -8.20 -4.25 9.49
CA THR A 616 -7.78 -2.92 9.04
C THR A 616 -6.73 -3.03 7.94
N ASN A 617 -5.67 -3.81 8.20
CA ASN A 617 -4.57 -3.93 7.28
C ASN A 617 -4.81 -5.00 6.19
N LEU A 618 -5.80 -5.89 6.36
CA LEU A 618 -6.35 -6.66 5.24
C LEU A 618 -7.04 -5.74 4.23
N VAL A 619 -7.83 -4.79 4.72
CA VAL A 619 -8.52 -3.80 3.87
C VAL A 619 -7.52 -2.93 3.13
N THR A 620 -6.47 -2.42 3.80
CA THR A 620 -5.45 -1.62 3.11
C THR A 620 -4.66 -2.45 2.10
N ARG A 621 -4.31 -3.70 2.43
CA ARG A 621 -3.67 -4.61 1.48
C ARG A 621 -4.54 -4.85 0.24
N ALA A 622 -5.84 -5.06 0.44
CA ALA A 622 -6.80 -5.24 -0.64
C ALA A 622 -6.93 -4.02 -1.55
N LEU A 623 -6.65 -2.82 -1.04
CA LEU A 623 -6.63 -1.56 -1.80
C LEU A 623 -5.24 -1.23 -2.38
N GLY A 624 -4.23 -2.09 -2.17
CA GLY A 624 -2.85 -1.84 -2.63
C GLY A 624 -2.14 -0.70 -1.90
N VAL A 625 -2.56 -0.37 -0.68
CA VAL A 625 -1.98 0.72 0.12
C VAL A 625 -1.32 0.17 1.40
N PRO A 626 -0.41 0.92 2.03
CA PRO A 626 0.33 0.48 3.20
C PRO A 626 -0.55 0.10 4.40
N PRO A 627 0.03 -0.62 5.39
CA PRO A 627 -0.55 -0.69 6.72
C PRO A 627 -0.85 0.71 7.26
N VAL A 628 -1.94 0.86 8.01
CA VAL A 628 -2.31 2.16 8.60
C VAL A 628 -1.20 2.65 9.54
N PRO A 629 -0.72 3.91 9.41
CA PRO A 629 0.34 4.44 10.27
C PRO A 629 0.04 4.33 11.76
N GLY A 630 0.98 3.71 12.47
CA GLY A 630 0.89 3.41 13.90
C GLY A 630 -0.18 2.38 14.28
N SER A 631 -0.71 1.61 13.33
CA SER A 631 -1.42 0.36 13.64
C SER A 631 -0.54 -0.58 14.49
N THR A 632 -1.17 -1.40 15.32
CA THR A 632 -0.50 -2.35 16.23
C THR A 632 -0.88 -3.80 15.95
N MET A 633 -1.71 -4.03 14.94
CA MET A 633 -2.24 -5.33 14.54
C MET A 633 -2.01 -5.50 13.04
N ASN A 634 -1.56 -6.68 12.61
CA ASN A 634 -1.27 -6.98 11.22
C ASN A 634 -0.40 -5.89 10.52
N THR A 635 0.66 -5.41 11.19
CA THR A 635 1.50 -4.28 10.72
C THR A 635 2.31 -4.58 9.47
N GLU A 636 2.53 -5.87 9.18
CA GLU A 636 3.23 -6.33 7.99
C GLU A 636 2.26 -6.87 6.92
N GLN A 637 0.95 -6.68 7.10
CA GLN A 637 -0.10 -7.16 6.18
C GLN A 637 -0.05 -8.68 5.91
N ARG A 638 0.46 -9.46 6.88
CA ARG A 638 0.56 -10.92 6.83
C ARG A 638 -0.77 -11.65 6.99
N PHE A 639 -1.81 -11.00 7.48
CA PHE A 639 -3.12 -11.64 7.64
C PHE A 639 -3.65 -12.07 6.26
N GLN A 640 -3.74 -13.38 6.07
CA GLN A 640 -4.07 -14.01 4.80
C GLN A 640 -5.56 -14.34 4.74
N ALA A 641 -6.21 -13.89 3.68
CA ALA A 641 -7.57 -14.27 3.32
C ALA A 641 -7.69 -14.67 1.84
N PHE A 642 -6.58 -14.61 1.10
CA PHE A 642 -6.52 -14.91 -0.33
C PHE A 642 -5.80 -16.23 -0.57
N ASP A 643 -6.06 -16.85 -1.72
CA ASP A 643 -5.25 -17.96 -2.22
C ASP A 643 -3.86 -17.40 -2.57
N PRO A 644 -2.78 -17.88 -1.92
CA PRO A 644 -1.43 -17.45 -2.23
C PRO A 644 -1.15 -17.52 -3.74
N LEU A 645 -1.58 -18.59 -4.43
CA LEU A 645 -1.33 -18.81 -5.86
C LEU A 645 -2.00 -17.78 -6.77
N LEU A 646 -2.96 -17.01 -6.26
CA LEU A 646 -3.68 -15.98 -7.00
C LEU A 646 -3.19 -14.56 -6.67
N VAL A 647 -2.22 -14.42 -5.76
CA VAL A 647 -1.59 -13.14 -5.41
C VAL A 647 -0.22 -13.04 -6.12
N PRO A 648 0.07 -11.96 -6.87
CA PRO A 648 1.35 -11.75 -7.52
C PRO A 648 2.53 -11.75 -6.53
N GLY A 649 3.60 -12.46 -6.87
CA GLY A 649 4.78 -12.61 -6.01
C GLY A 649 4.58 -13.61 -4.86
N SER A 650 3.72 -14.61 -5.06
CA SER A 650 3.64 -15.83 -4.26
C SER A 650 4.65 -16.89 -4.68
#